data_AF-A0A3N5MZW4-F1
#
_entry.id   AF-A0A3N5MZW4-F1
#
_cell.length_a   1.000
_cell.length_b   1.000
_cell.length_c   1.000
_cell.angle_alpha   90.00
_cell.angle_beta   90.00
_cell.angle_gamma   90.00
#
_symmetry.space_group_name_H-M   'P 1'
#
loop_
_entity.id
_entity.type
_entity.pdbx_description
1 polymer ?
#
loop_
_entity_poly.entity_id
_entity_poly.type
_entity_poly.pdbx_seq_one_letter_code
_entity_poly.pdbx_strand_id
1 'polypeptide(L)'
;MLLLAGTFLFLYALALTLSPAASGASDQEGLLWEHWLPFGLWVVLFTAAHFLTSISLPGRDPYLLPIAALLSGWGILTIYRLTPYFGRRQTLWLFVAVALFLTGLRLPTDLGFLRRYKYLLLTTGLLLTGLTLLLGTNPSGDGLPRLWLGGFGIYVQPSEPLKLLLIVYLASYLAGSGKGITLSLLPLSNNLLPLLAPTILMTGIALLLLIIQRDLGTASIFLFLYAAIVYIVLGRKEILWMSAVAILVAGIAGYLLFDVVRIRIDAWLNPWVDPSGRSYQIVQSLLSVAHGGLLGRGPGMGYPWLVPVPHSDFIFTAIVEENGLVGGLGLLVLIGLMANRGLRAAINAPDAYRRYLAAGLTALLVFQSILIIGGNLRLLPLTGVTLPFVSYGGSSLLTSFLLLAVLLHISNQGETSPALFPASRAYMHLGFLLLAGVAAAGLVTGWWAFYRGPDLLTRTDNPRRAISDLYVQRGTLYDRNNTPLAATHGERGSYARQSLYPPLGPVVGYTHPVYGQSGVEASLDPYLRGIQGNPGFEIWWNHLLYGQPPGGVDVRLTLDVQLQRVADELLGDRLGAVALINAHNGDILVLASHPTFDPNALDTQWDALVTDERSPLFNRATMGQYQPGAGLGPLLLSASTAQGTLPPLPQILSYKLNNEDGPVVLSCAQTPPAGTWQAAIAAGCPGPAAALGLKLAGDDPGSLVSLYARFGLYTAPAIRLPADSAPLPTGPDDLERQAIGQADLRASPLQMAIAAAALSAGGVRPAPRLVIDIDNAASGPVILPLLSEPVQVIPAEAANDTALLLAVPGLPIWQIVAVSLNGPGQSLTWYIGGTLPDQSGAPVTLVLVLEENDPAQAVEIGQSILIEATE
;
A
#
# COMPACT_ATOMS: atom_id res chain seq x y z
N MET A 1 -8.32 10.25 -36.83
CA MET A 1 -7.28 9.79 -35.89
C MET A 1 -6.37 10.93 -35.43
N LEU A 2 -5.63 11.61 -36.30
CA LEU A 2 -4.77 12.72 -35.84
C LEU A 2 -5.56 13.86 -35.16
N LEU A 3 -6.74 14.20 -35.69
CA LEU A 3 -7.68 15.13 -35.04
C LEU A 3 -8.09 14.67 -33.64
N LEU A 4 -8.42 13.38 -33.46
CA LEU A 4 -8.76 12.82 -32.15
C LEU A 4 -7.59 12.94 -31.16
N ALA A 5 -6.35 12.68 -31.63
CA ALA A 5 -5.15 12.89 -30.82
C ALA A 5 -4.99 14.35 -30.42
N GLY A 6 -5.19 15.29 -31.35
CA GLY A 6 -5.16 16.73 -31.07
C GLY A 6 -6.23 17.16 -30.07
N THR A 7 -7.47 16.66 -30.20
CA THR A 7 -8.56 16.93 -29.26
C THR A 7 -8.25 16.39 -27.87
N PHE A 8 -7.76 15.14 -27.76
CA PHE A 8 -7.36 14.57 -26.48
C PHE A 8 -6.27 15.42 -25.81
N LEU A 9 -5.22 15.78 -26.53
CA LEU A 9 -4.12 16.57 -26.00
C LEU A 9 -4.53 17.99 -25.63
N PHE A 10 -5.46 18.59 -26.39
CA PHE A 10 -6.05 19.89 -26.07
C PHE A 10 -6.82 19.82 -24.75
N LEU A 11 -7.70 18.82 -24.58
CA LEU A 11 -8.45 18.63 -23.34
C LEU A 11 -7.53 18.33 -22.16
N TYR A 12 -6.47 17.54 -22.36
CA TYR A 12 -5.47 17.28 -21.34
C TYR A 12 -4.71 18.54 -20.94
N ALA A 13 -4.26 19.35 -21.91
CA ALA A 13 -3.62 20.64 -21.67
C ALA A 13 -4.56 21.61 -20.92
N LEU A 14 -5.85 21.65 -21.29
CA LEU A 14 -6.85 22.45 -20.59
C LEU A 14 -7.02 22.00 -19.13
N ALA A 15 -7.13 20.68 -18.90
CA ALA A 15 -7.23 20.13 -17.55
C ALA A 15 -6.00 20.48 -16.70
N LEU A 16 -4.78 20.37 -17.26
CA LEU A 16 -3.55 20.78 -16.59
C LEU A 16 -3.51 22.28 -16.24
N THR A 17 -4.06 23.15 -17.10
CA THR A 17 -4.15 24.58 -16.79
C THR A 17 -5.10 24.85 -15.64
N LEU A 18 -6.21 24.11 -15.55
CA LEU A 18 -7.24 24.28 -14.52
C LEU A 18 -6.92 23.55 -13.20
N SER A 19 -5.97 22.61 -13.20
CA SER A 19 -5.71 21.76 -12.03
C SER A 19 -5.33 22.51 -10.75
N PRO A 20 -4.54 23.62 -10.77
CA PRO A 20 -4.24 24.37 -9.54
C PRO A 20 -5.49 25.00 -8.91
N ALA A 21 -6.43 25.46 -9.75
CA ALA A 21 -7.71 26.00 -9.27
C ALA A 21 -8.60 24.90 -8.67
N ALA A 22 -8.61 23.71 -9.26
CA ALA A 22 -9.35 22.57 -8.73
C ALA A 22 -8.76 22.05 -7.41
N SER A 23 -7.43 21.96 -7.30
CA SER A 23 -6.77 21.49 -6.07
C SER A 23 -6.82 22.49 -4.91
N GLY A 24 -7.30 23.71 -5.14
CA GLY A 24 -7.27 24.80 -4.15
C GLY A 24 -5.88 25.40 -3.94
N ALA A 25 -4.91 25.09 -4.82
CA ALA A 25 -3.56 25.63 -4.82
C ALA A 25 -3.43 26.92 -5.66
N SER A 26 -4.53 27.44 -6.23
CA SER A 26 -4.54 28.62 -7.11
C SER A 26 -3.89 29.84 -6.48
N ASP A 27 -4.06 29.99 -5.18
CA ASP A 27 -3.64 31.20 -4.45
C ASP A 27 -2.11 31.24 -4.27
N GLN A 28 -1.42 30.12 -4.49
CA GLN A 28 0.05 30.02 -4.40
C GLN A 28 0.75 29.91 -5.76
N GLU A 29 0.19 29.21 -6.75
CA GLU A 29 0.92 28.85 -7.99
C GLU A 29 0.37 29.47 -9.28
N GLY A 30 -0.81 30.10 -9.27
CA GLY A 30 -1.46 30.61 -10.49
C GLY A 30 -1.80 29.52 -11.52
N LEU A 31 -2.31 29.92 -12.69
CA LEU A 31 -2.64 28.98 -13.77
C LEU A 31 -1.39 28.56 -14.54
N LEU A 32 -1.26 27.26 -14.83
CA LEU A 32 -0.15 26.71 -15.60
C LEU A 32 -0.37 26.97 -17.10
N TRP A 33 0.46 27.81 -17.72
CA TRP A 33 0.38 28.13 -19.14
C TRP A 33 1.56 27.61 -19.98
N GLU A 34 2.65 27.17 -19.34
CA GLU A 34 3.90 26.84 -20.05
C GLU A 34 3.76 25.66 -21.03
N HIS A 35 2.85 24.72 -20.77
CA HIS A 35 2.62 23.54 -21.61
C HIS A 35 1.82 23.83 -22.89
N TRP A 36 1.28 25.03 -23.08
CA TRP A 36 0.61 25.40 -24.33
C TRP A 36 1.58 25.63 -25.49
N LEU A 37 2.79 26.12 -25.21
CA LEU A 37 3.85 26.27 -26.21
C LEU A 37 4.23 24.94 -26.88
N PRO A 38 4.61 23.88 -26.13
CA PRO A 38 4.91 22.59 -26.73
C PRO A 38 3.69 21.94 -27.39
N PHE A 39 2.47 22.17 -26.89
CA PHE A 39 1.24 21.72 -27.56
C PHE A 39 1.06 22.39 -28.94
N GLY A 40 1.21 23.72 -29.02
CA GLY A 40 1.14 24.45 -30.29
C GLY A 40 2.21 23.99 -31.28
N LEU A 41 3.44 23.78 -30.81
CA LEU A 41 4.52 23.22 -31.64
C LEU A 41 4.17 21.80 -32.12
N TRP A 42 3.63 20.95 -31.24
CA TRP A 42 3.17 19.61 -31.59
C TRP A 42 2.12 19.66 -32.71
N VAL A 43 1.13 20.55 -32.63
CA VAL A 43 0.09 20.72 -33.66
C VAL A 43 0.72 21.08 -35.00
N VAL A 44 1.63 22.05 -35.04
CA VAL A 44 2.31 22.47 -36.28
C VAL A 44 3.13 21.32 -36.86
N LEU A 45 3.96 20.67 -36.04
CA LEU A 45 4.86 19.60 -36.45
C LEU A 45 4.11 18.39 -37.02
N PHE A 46 3.06 17.93 -36.33
CA PHE A 46 2.33 16.74 -36.78
C PHE A 46 1.33 17.02 -37.90
N THR A 47 0.83 18.25 -38.03
CA THR A 47 0.07 18.65 -39.23
C THR A 47 0.97 18.66 -40.45
N ALA A 48 2.17 19.26 -40.35
CA ALA A 48 3.16 19.23 -41.42
C ALA A 48 3.60 17.80 -41.76
N ALA A 49 3.86 16.97 -40.75
CA ALA A 49 4.21 15.56 -40.95
C ALA A 49 3.08 14.78 -41.62
N HIS A 50 1.83 14.99 -41.22
CA HIS A 50 0.68 14.35 -41.86
C HIS A 50 0.56 14.73 -43.33
N PHE A 51 0.67 16.03 -43.65
CA PHE A 51 0.59 16.53 -45.02
C PHE A 51 1.74 15.98 -45.88
N LEU A 52 2.99 16.12 -45.43
CA LEU A 52 4.16 15.66 -46.18
C LEU A 52 4.15 14.14 -46.38
N THR A 53 3.78 13.37 -45.35
CA THR A 53 3.67 11.91 -45.51
C THR A 53 2.52 11.50 -46.43
N SER A 54 1.44 12.28 -46.53
CA SER A 54 0.34 12.01 -47.48
C SER A 54 0.77 12.22 -48.93
N ILE A 55 1.71 13.14 -49.17
CA ILE A 55 2.28 13.42 -50.50
C ILE A 55 3.37 12.42 -50.85
N SER A 56 4.35 12.23 -49.94
CA SER A 56 5.53 11.40 -50.23
C SER A 56 5.24 9.90 -50.17
N LEU A 57 4.29 9.46 -49.35
CA LEU A 57 3.99 8.05 -49.09
C LEU A 57 2.46 7.81 -49.08
N PRO A 58 1.76 7.92 -50.22
CA PRO A 58 0.30 7.88 -50.28
C PRO A 58 -0.33 6.55 -49.84
N GLY A 59 0.40 5.43 -49.97
CA GLY A 59 -0.04 4.09 -49.57
C GLY A 59 0.39 3.68 -48.16
N ARG A 60 0.92 4.59 -47.35
CA ARG A 60 1.38 4.29 -45.97
C ARG A 60 0.24 3.84 -45.06
N ASP A 61 0.57 3.11 -43.99
CA ASP A 61 -0.42 2.84 -42.95
C ASP A 61 -0.88 4.16 -42.28
N PRO A 62 -2.19 4.45 -42.24
CA PRO A 62 -2.68 5.74 -41.74
C PRO A 62 -2.70 5.87 -40.22
N TYR A 63 -2.42 4.79 -39.46
CA TYR A 63 -2.51 4.76 -38.00
C TYR A 63 -1.16 4.94 -37.30
N LEU A 64 -0.05 4.49 -37.90
CA LEU A 64 1.28 4.54 -37.27
C LEU A 64 1.70 5.96 -36.85
N LEU A 65 1.57 6.95 -37.73
CA LEU A 65 1.93 8.34 -37.43
C LEU A 65 1.03 8.97 -36.34
N PRO A 66 -0.32 8.90 -36.42
CA PRO A 66 -1.18 9.40 -35.34
C PRO A 66 -0.93 8.76 -33.97
N ILE A 67 -0.61 7.46 -33.90
CA ILE A 67 -0.30 6.79 -32.63
C ILE A 67 0.99 7.37 -32.02
N ALA A 68 2.06 7.47 -32.82
CA ALA A 68 3.32 8.05 -32.36
C ALA A 68 3.17 9.54 -31.98
N ALA A 69 2.33 10.28 -32.72
CA ALA A 69 1.99 11.66 -32.39
C ALA A 69 1.29 11.76 -31.03
N LEU A 70 0.27 10.92 -30.78
CA LEU A 70 -0.45 10.91 -29.52
C LEU A 70 0.46 10.53 -28.34
N LEU A 71 1.26 9.47 -28.47
CA LEU A 71 2.19 9.03 -27.43
C LEU A 71 3.22 10.12 -27.08
N SER A 72 3.81 10.76 -28.10
CA SER A 72 4.79 11.84 -27.88
C SER A 72 4.19 13.12 -27.33
N GLY A 73 2.98 13.49 -27.76
CA GLY A 73 2.26 14.64 -27.22
C GLY A 73 1.86 14.43 -25.76
N TRP A 74 1.33 13.25 -25.43
CA TRP A 74 0.92 12.93 -24.06
C TRP A 74 2.13 12.84 -23.13
N GLY A 75 3.22 12.23 -23.61
CA GLY A 75 4.51 12.21 -22.91
C GLY A 75 5.03 13.61 -22.62
N ILE A 76 5.09 14.50 -23.61
CA ILE A 76 5.58 15.87 -23.43
C ILE A 76 4.72 16.65 -22.42
N LEU A 77 3.39 16.62 -22.53
CA LEU A 77 2.53 17.32 -21.58
C LEU A 77 2.73 16.80 -20.15
N THR A 78 2.88 15.49 -19.99
CA THR A 78 3.18 14.86 -18.70
C THR A 78 4.56 15.29 -18.17
N ILE A 79 5.60 15.31 -19.02
CA ILE A 79 6.95 15.75 -18.62
C ILE A 79 6.94 17.23 -18.22
N TYR A 80 6.20 18.09 -18.92
CA TYR A 80 6.06 19.50 -18.55
C TYR A 80 5.38 19.67 -17.20
N ARG A 81 4.31 18.90 -16.94
CA ARG A 81 3.68 18.83 -15.62
C ARG A 81 4.76 18.48 -14.59
N LEU A 82 5.48 17.37 -14.78
CA LEU A 82 6.38 16.85 -13.74
C LEU A 82 7.61 17.73 -13.51
N THR A 83 8.23 18.21 -14.58
CA THR A 83 9.45 19.02 -14.51
C THR A 83 9.59 19.88 -15.77
N PRO A 84 9.20 21.17 -15.72
CA PRO A 84 9.23 22.07 -16.88
C PRO A 84 10.60 22.16 -17.57
N TYR A 85 11.69 22.03 -16.82
CA TYR A 85 13.05 21.98 -17.36
C TYR A 85 13.26 20.83 -18.37
N PHE A 86 12.89 19.60 -17.99
CA PHE A 86 12.98 18.45 -18.89
C PHE A 86 11.94 18.52 -20.01
N GLY A 87 10.78 19.14 -19.75
CA GLY A 87 9.76 19.41 -20.77
C GLY A 87 10.30 20.25 -21.92
N ARG A 88 10.98 21.37 -21.62
CA ARG A 88 11.61 22.24 -22.63
C ARG A 88 12.64 21.48 -23.47
N ARG A 89 13.47 20.65 -22.83
CA ARG A 89 14.45 19.80 -23.52
C ARG A 89 13.78 18.76 -24.41
N GLN A 90 12.73 18.08 -23.93
CA GLN A 90 11.98 17.10 -24.71
C GLN A 90 11.32 17.74 -25.93
N THR A 91 10.82 18.98 -25.82
CA THR A 91 10.24 19.74 -26.95
C THR A 91 11.26 20.00 -28.04
N LEU A 92 12.47 20.41 -27.65
CA LEU A 92 13.58 20.58 -28.60
C LEU A 92 13.94 19.24 -29.26
N TRP A 93 14.03 18.17 -28.49
CA TRP A 93 14.28 16.84 -29.06
C TRP A 93 13.15 16.36 -29.97
N LEU A 94 11.89 16.67 -29.67
CA LEU A 94 10.76 16.36 -30.55
C LEU A 94 10.88 17.12 -31.86
N PHE A 95 11.20 18.41 -31.82
CA PHE A 95 11.43 19.21 -33.02
C PHE A 95 12.53 18.58 -33.89
N VAL A 96 13.68 18.24 -33.30
CA VAL A 96 14.80 17.61 -34.02
C VAL A 96 14.40 16.23 -34.54
N ALA A 97 13.68 15.43 -33.76
CA ALA A 97 13.25 14.08 -34.14
C ALA A 97 12.21 14.11 -35.27
N VAL A 98 11.25 15.02 -35.24
CA VAL A 98 10.28 15.21 -36.33
C VAL A 98 10.98 15.77 -37.57
N ALA A 99 11.89 16.76 -37.43
CA ALA A 99 12.67 17.25 -38.56
C ALA A 99 13.47 16.12 -39.23
N LEU A 100 14.16 15.29 -38.44
CA LEU A 100 14.89 14.12 -38.92
C LEU A 100 13.96 13.11 -39.59
N PHE A 101 12.79 12.83 -38.99
CA PHE A 101 11.74 12.00 -39.58
C PHE A 101 11.31 12.53 -40.95
N LEU A 102 11.02 13.83 -41.07
CA LEU A 102 10.63 14.48 -42.33
C LEU A 102 11.73 14.39 -43.39
N THR A 103 13.00 14.57 -43.00
CA THR A 103 14.12 14.35 -43.92
C THR A 103 14.23 12.89 -44.34
N GLY A 104 13.94 11.95 -43.43
CA GLY A 104 13.89 10.52 -43.68
C GLY A 104 12.81 10.09 -44.67
N LEU A 105 11.74 10.88 -44.84
CA LEU A 105 10.72 10.64 -45.87
C LEU A 105 11.28 10.80 -47.30
N ARG A 106 12.40 11.53 -47.47
CA ARG A 106 13.09 11.68 -48.76
C ARG A 106 13.96 10.49 -49.12
N LEU A 107 14.12 9.52 -48.21
CA LEU A 107 14.89 8.31 -48.49
C LEU A 107 14.22 7.46 -49.58
N PRO A 108 15.00 6.70 -50.37
CA PRO A 108 14.46 5.74 -51.32
C PRO A 108 13.57 4.70 -50.62
N THR A 109 12.41 4.41 -51.22
CA THR A 109 11.39 3.47 -50.66
C THR A 109 11.85 2.00 -50.64
N ASP A 110 12.87 1.66 -51.44
CA ASP A 110 13.48 0.34 -51.45
C ASP A 110 14.40 0.08 -50.24
N LEU A 111 14.80 1.15 -49.53
CA LEU A 111 15.73 1.13 -48.40
C LEU A 111 17.04 0.36 -48.74
N GLY A 112 17.42 0.32 -50.01
CA GLY A 112 18.53 -0.50 -50.50
C GLY A 112 19.88 -0.08 -49.90
N PHE A 113 20.02 1.19 -49.52
CA PHE A 113 21.23 1.72 -48.90
C PHE A 113 21.49 1.10 -47.51
N LEU A 114 20.45 0.88 -46.69
CA LEU A 114 20.59 0.22 -45.38
C LEU A 114 21.08 -1.22 -45.54
N ARG A 115 20.58 -1.91 -46.57
CA ARG A 115 21.02 -3.28 -46.93
C ARG A 115 22.46 -3.31 -47.44
N ARG A 116 22.86 -2.32 -48.25
CA ARG A 116 24.20 -2.22 -48.85
C ARG A 116 25.28 -1.94 -47.80
N TYR A 117 25.02 -1.01 -46.89
CA TYR A 117 25.99 -0.55 -45.89
C TYR A 117 25.84 -1.20 -44.51
N LYS A 118 25.12 -2.33 -44.39
CA LYS A 118 24.84 -3.01 -43.10
C LYS A 118 26.06 -3.20 -42.18
N TYR A 119 27.22 -3.57 -42.73
CA TYR A 119 28.42 -3.82 -41.94
C TYR A 119 29.01 -2.50 -41.43
N LEU A 120 29.13 -1.51 -42.31
CA LEU A 120 29.60 -0.17 -41.96
C LEU A 120 28.71 0.45 -40.88
N LEU A 121 27.39 0.39 -41.06
CA LEU A 121 26.42 0.93 -40.12
C LEU A 121 26.54 0.28 -38.74
N LEU A 122 26.55 -1.06 -38.67
CA LEU A 122 26.66 -1.76 -37.39
C LEU A 122 28.02 -1.55 -36.73
N THR A 123 29.13 -1.63 -37.46
CA THR A 123 30.46 -1.43 -36.89
C THR A 123 30.66 -0.01 -36.40
N THR A 124 30.16 1.00 -37.11
CA THR A 124 30.15 2.39 -36.62
C THR A 124 29.33 2.51 -35.32
N GLY A 125 28.15 1.89 -35.24
CA GLY A 125 27.36 1.88 -34.01
C GLY A 125 28.07 1.20 -32.83
N LEU A 126 28.73 0.07 -33.08
CA LEU A 126 29.52 -0.65 -32.08
C LEU A 126 30.73 0.16 -31.63
N LEU A 127 31.43 0.83 -32.55
CA LEU A 127 32.57 1.69 -32.23
C LEU A 127 32.14 2.90 -31.41
N LEU A 128 31.04 3.57 -31.78
CA LEU A 128 30.50 4.70 -31.01
C LEU A 128 30.03 4.26 -29.61
N THR A 129 29.43 3.08 -29.50
CA THR A 129 29.04 2.51 -28.21
C THR A 129 30.29 2.15 -27.40
N GLY A 130 31.30 1.51 -27.99
CA GLY A 130 32.58 1.22 -27.35
C GLY A 130 33.34 2.48 -26.92
N LEU A 131 33.22 3.58 -27.68
CA LEU A 131 33.85 4.86 -27.36
C LEU A 131 33.36 5.43 -26.02
N THR A 132 32.12 5.11 -25.60
CA THR A 132 31.61 5.52 -24.28
C THR A 132 32.37 4.88 -23.12
N LEU A 133 33.06 3.76 -23.32
CA LEU A 133 33.93 3.19 -22.27
C LEU A 133 35.10 4.11 -21.94
N LEU A 134 35.55 4.90 -22.92
CA LEU A 134 36.68 5.83 -22.79
C LEU A 134 36.23 7.26 -22.48
N LEU A 135 35.23 7.75 -23.23
CA LEU A 135 34.77 9.15 -23.22
C LEU A 135 33.34 9.32 -22.67
N GLY A 136 32.77 8.26 -22.09
CA GLY A 136 31.41 8.29 -21.60
C GLY A 136 31.26 9.21 -20.39
N THR A 137 30.11 9.87 -20.34
CA THR A 137 29.66 10.77 -19.29
C THR A 137 28.33 10.28 -18.74
N ASN A 138 27.97 10.70 -17.55
CA ASN A 138 26.64 10.50 -16.98
C ASN A 138 25.98 11.87 -16.78
N PRO A 139 24.87 12.17 -17.48
CA PRO A 139 24.18 13.46 -17.38
C PRO A 139 23.66 13.78 -15.97
N SER A 140 23.51 12.78 -15.10
CA SER A 140 22.96 12.91 -13.75
C SER A 140 24.02 13.16 -12.66
N GLY A 141 25.31 13.25 -13.00
CA GLY A 141 26.41 13.52 -12.07
C GLY A 141 27.62 12.61 -12.24
N ASP A 142 28.61 12.75 -11.37
CA ASP A 142 29.84 11.96 -11.42
C ASP A 142 29.61 10.55 -10.87
N GLY A 143 29.42 9.58 -11.78
CA GLY A 143 29.22 8.18 -11.41
C GLY A 143 29.02 7.25 -12.61
N LEU A 144 29.11 5.95 -12.36
CA LEU A 144 28.69 4.91 -13.32
C LEU A 144 27.15 4.84 -13.35
N PRO A 145 26.52 4.46 -14.49
CA PRO A 145 27.15 4.07 -15.75
C PRO A 145 27.39 5.26 -16.70
N ARG A 146 28.54 5.23 -17.40
CA ARG A 146 28.98 6.28 -18.34
C ARG A 146 28.48 6.00 -19.76
N LEU A 147 27.16 6.08 -19.97
CA LEU A 147 26.51 5.61 -21.21
C LEU A 147 26.44 6.68 -22.32
N TRP A 148 26.71 7.95 -22.02
CA TRP A 148 26.45 9.06 -22.94
C TRP A 148 27.74 9.69 -23.46
N LEU A 149 27.79 9.97 -24.76
CA LEU A 149 28.78 10.88 -25.33
C LEU A 149 28.23 12.30 -25.19
N GLY A 150 28.91 13.13 -24.41
CA GLY A 150 28.45 14.47 -24.04
C GLY A 150 29.42 15.58 -24.39
N GLY A 151 28.88 16.72 -24.84
CA GLY A 151 29.63 17.96 -25.08
C GLY A 151 28.68 19.16 -25.24
N PHE A 152 29.08 20.34 -24.72
CA PHE A 152 28.30 21.59 -24.81
C PHE A 152 26.83 21.49 -24.34
N GLY A 153 26.57 20.66 -23.32
CA GLY A 153 25.22 20.47 -22.77
C GLY A 153 24.30 19.54 -23.57
N ILE A 154 24.79 18.92 -24.65
CA ILE A 154 24.08 17.91 -25.44
C ILE A 154 24.69 16.54 -25.14
N TYR A 155 23.83 15.55 -24.89
CA TYR A 155 24.22 14.18 -24.57
C TYR A 155 23.50 13.21 -25.51
N VAL A 156 24.29 12.33 -26.15
CA VAL A 156 23.78 11.31 -27.06
C VAL A 156 24.18 9.94 -26.52
N GLN A 157 23.22 9.03 -26.42
CA GLN A 157 23.45 7.64 -26.02
C GLN A 157 23.58 6.77 -27.27
N PRO A 158 24.78 6.29 -27.65
CA PRO A 158 24.97 5.53 -28.88
C PRO A 158 24.28 4.16 -28.89
N SER A 159 23.99 3.59 -27.72
CA SER A 159 23.29 2.31 -27.62
C SER A 159 21.82 2.39 -28.08
N GLU A 160 21.21 3.58 -28.09
CA GLU A 160 19.87 3.82 -28.63
C GLU A 160 19.80 3.53 -30.15
N PRO A 161 20.55 4.25 -31.02
CA PRO A 161 20.58 3.94 -32.45
C PRO A 161 21.21 2.57 -32.74
N LEU A 162 22.09 2.04 -31.89
CA LEU A 162 22.66 0.69 -32.08
C LEU A 162 21.57 -0.40 -32.16
N LYS A 163 20.44 -0.26 -31.43
CA LYS A 163 19.29 -1.18 -31.52
C LYS A 163 18.74 -1.26 -32.96
N LEU A 164 18.54 -0.10 -33.59
CA LEU A 164 18.11 0.00 -34.98
C LEU A 164 19.14 -0.62 -35.94
N LEU A 165 20.42 -0.27 -35.77
CA LEU A 165 21.50 -0.74 -36.64
C LEU A 165 21.68 -2.26 -36.57
N LEU A 166 21.51 -2.85 -35.37
CA LEU A 166 21.50 -4.29 -35.19
C LEU A 166 20.34 -4.95 -35.95
N ILE A 167 19.13 -4.41 -35.87
CA ILE A 167 17.97 -4.95 -36.61
C ILE A 167 18.22 -4.87 -38.12
N VAL A 168 18.74 -3.75 -38.62
CA VAL A 168 19.11 -3.57 -40.04
C VAL A 168 20.12 -4.64 -40.47
N TYR A 169 21.16 -4.85 -39.67
CA TYR A 169 22.17 -5.87 -39.93
C TYR A 169 21.58 -7.28 -39.97
N LEU A 170 20.85 -7.67 -38.92
CA LEU A 170 20.26 -9.02 -38.80
C LEU A 170 19.27 -9.28 -39.96
N ALA A 171 18.36 -8.34 -40.22
CA ALA A 171 17.42 -8.44 -41.32
C ALA A 171 18.14 -8.57 -42.67
N SER A 172 19.15 -7.74 -42.93
CA SER A 172 19.87 -7.75 -44.21
C SER A 172 20.71 -9.00 -44.42
N TYR A 173 21.42 -9.44 -43.38
CA TYR A 173 22.28 -10.61 -43.44
C TYR A 173 21.44 -11.88 -43.65
N LEU A 174 20.41 -12.08 -42.83
CA LEU A 174 19.56 -13.27 -42.89
C LEU A 174 18.69 -13.32 -44.15
N ALA A 175 18.25 -12.17 -44.68
CA ALA A 175 17.56 -12.12 -45.98
C ALA A 175 18.50 -12.43 -47.17
N GLY A 176 19.79 -12.09 -47.05
CA GLY A 176 20.79 -12.31 -48.10
C GLY A 176 21.25 -13.76 -48.24
N SER A 177 21.12 -14.58 -47.19
CA SER A 177 21.62 -15.96 -47.17
C SER A 177 20.83 -16.96 -48.02
N GLY A 178 19.79 -16.54 -48.75
CA GLY A 178 19.18 -17.28 -49.87
C GLY A 178 18.46 -18.61 -49.57
N LYS A 179 18.38 -19.06 -48.32
CA LYS A 179 17.84 -20.39 -47.93
C LYS A 179 16.45 -20.35 -47.27
N GLY A 180 15.63 -19.37 -47.63
CA GLY A 180 14.33 -19.09 -47.00
C GLY A 180 13.21 -20.12 -47.26
N ILE A 181 13.45 -21.20 -48.02
CA ILE A 181 12.41 -22.18 -48.41
C ILE A 181 12.78 -23.63 -48.01
N THR A 182 14.01 -23.91 -47.56
CA THR A 182 14.50 -25.28 -47.31
C THR A 182 15.21 -25.43 -45.96
N LEU A 183 14.88 -24.60 -44.95
CA LEU A 183 15.47 -24.72 -43.60
C LEU A 183 14.55 -25.39 -42.57
N SER A 184 13.25 -25.50 -42.82
CA SER A 184 12.28 -26.09 -41.88
C SER A 184 12.30 -27.63 -41.83
N LEU A 185 13.04 -28.28 -42.72
CA LEU A 185 13.09 -29.74 -42.89
C LEU A 185 14.47 -30.35 -42.57
N LEU A 186 15.47 -29.54 -42.22
CA LEU A 186 16.81 -30.04 -41.89
C LEU A 186 16.91 -30.36 -40.37
N PRO A 187 17.51 -31.51 -39.98
CA PRO A 187 17.95 -31.75 -38.59
C PRO A 187 18.85 -30.60 -38.10
N LEU A 188 19.16 -30.52 -36.78
CA LEU A 188 20.28 -29.70 -36.30
C LEU A 188 21.59 -30.19 -36.94
N SER A 189 21.82 -29.79 -38.19
CA SER A 189 22.93 -30.14 -39.04
C SER A 189 24.06 -29.13 -38.84
N ASN A 190 25.28 -29.56 -39.12
CA ASN A 190 26.51 -28.74 -39.13
C ASN A 190 26.43 -27.47 -40.01
N ASN A 191 25.36 -27.28 -40.81
CA ASN A 191 25.16 -26.11 -41.68
C ASN A 191 24.40 -24.92 -41.02
N LEU A 192 23.84 -25.07 -39.81
CA LEU A 192 23.19 -23.98 -39.07
C LEU A 192 24.19 -23.05 -38.37
N LEU A 193 25.24 -23.63 -37.79
CA LEU A 193 26.25 -22.87 -37.05
C LEU A 193 27.02 -21.88 -37.94
N PRO A 194 27.49 -22.23 -39.16
CA PRO A 194 28.17 -21.28 -40.04
C PRO A 194 27.27 -20.14 -40.52
N LEU A 195 25.95 -20.37 -40.62
CA LEU A 195 24.97 -19.34 -41.00
C LEU A 195 24.73 -18.36 -39.86
N LEU A 196 24.59 -18.85 -38.63
CA LEU A 196 24.32 -17.99 -37.48
C LEU A 196 25.59 -17.38 -36.88
N ALA A 197 26.76 -18.01 -37.05
CA ALA A 197 28.01 -17.59 -36.41
C ALA A 197 28.34 -16.10 -36.58
N PRO A 198 28.24 -15.48 -37.78
CA PRO A 198 28.50 -14.04 -37.92
C PRO A 198 27.48 -13.18 -37.14
N THR A 199 26.23 -13.60 -37.10
CA THR A 199 25.18 -12.89 -36.35
C THR A 199 25.34 -13.06 -34.83
N ILE A 200 25.75 -14.25 -34.37
CA ILE A 200 26.07 -14.54 -32.96
C ILE A 200 27.29 -13.72 -32.55
N LEU A 201 28.34 -13.68 -33.38
CA LEU A 201 29.56 -12.93 -33.09
C LEU A 201 29.27 -11.44 -32.94
N MET A 202 28.58 -10.83 -33.91
CA MET A 202 28.29 -9.39 -33.88
C MET A 202 27.34 -9.01 -32.74
N THR A 203 26.31 -9.82 -32.49
CA THR A 203 25.40 -9.59 -31.36
C THR A 203 26.11 -9.84 -30.03
N GLY A 204 26.99 -10.84 -29.96
CA GLY A 204 27.80 -11.16 -28.78
C GLY A 204 28.78 -10.04 -28.43
N ILE A 205 29.42 -9.41 -29.43
CA ILE A 205 30.23 -8.21 -29.21
C ILE A 205 29.38 -7.07 -28.65
N ALA A 206 28.19 -6.84 -29.21
CA ALA A 206 27.27 -5.82 -28.70
C ALA A 206 26.86 -6.08 -27.24
N LEU A 207 26.48 -7.33 -26.93
CA LEU A 207 26.11 -7.76 -25.57
C LEU A 207 27.28 -7.61 -24.59
N LEU A 208 28.49 -8.01 -24.99
CA LEU A 208 29.68 -7.88 -24.16
C LEU A 208 29.95 -6.41 -23.82
N LEU A 209 29.86 -5.51 -24.80
CA LEU A 209 30.01 -4.07 -24.57
C LEU A 209 28.98 -3.54 -23.57
N LEU A 210 27.71 -3.91 -23.73
CA LEU A 210 26.62 -3.46 -22.84
C LEU A 210 26.76 -4.01 -21.42
N ILE A 211 27.20 -5.26 -21.26
CA ILE A 211 27.48 -5.87 -19.95
C ILE A 211 28.63 -5.14 -19.25
N ILE A 212 29.71 -4.82 -19.98
CA ILE A 212 30.84 -4.03 -19.44
C ILE A 212 30.36 -2.64 -19.01
N GLN A 213 29.46 -2.02 -19.76
CA GLN A 213 28.82 -0.74 -19.42
C GLN A 213 27.83 -0.82 -18.25
N ARG A 214 27.46 -2.03 -17.81
CA ARG A 214 26.38 -2.30 -16.85
C ARG A 214 25.00 -1.83 -17.35
N ASP A 215 24.79 -1.75 -18.67
CA ASP A 215 23.49 -1.45 -19.30
C ASP A 215 22.72 -2.74 -19.60
N LEU A 216 22.28 -3.38 -18.53
CA LEU A 216 21.63 -4.68 -18.60
C LEU A 216 20.21 -4.61 -19.18
N GLY A 217 19.55 -3.46 -19.04
CA GLY A 217 18.27 -3.20 -19.67
C GLY A 217 18.39 -3.29 -21.19
N THR A 218 19.31 -2.53 -21.78
CA THR A 218 19.57 -2.60 -23.22
C THR A 218 20.09 -3.97 -23.65
N ALA A 219 20.94 -4.63 -22.87
CA ALA A 219 21.43 -5.98 -23.18
C ALA A 219 20.29 -7.01 -23.31
N SER A 220 19.29 -6.97 -22.42
CA SER A 220 18.13 -7.85 -22.50
C SER A 220 17.28 -7.60 -23.75
N ILE A 221 17.14 -6.34 -24.19
CA ILE A 221 16.48 -5.98 -25.46
C ILE A 221 17.25 -6.57 -26.65
N PHE A 222 18.58 -6.48 -26.67
CA PHE A 222 19.40 -7.03 -27.76
C PHE A 222 19.23 -8.55 -27.89
N LEU A 223 19.24 -9.25 -26.76
CA LEU A 223 19.05 -10.70 -26.74
C LEU A 223 17.65 -11.10 -27.23
N PHE A 224 16.61 -10.37 -26.79
CA PHE A 224 15.24 -10.56 -27.30
C PHE A 224 15.14 -10.29 -28.81
N LEU A 225 15.72 -9.19 -29.31
CA LEU A 225 15.67 -8.85 -30.73
C LEU A 225 16.37 -9.89 -31.59
N TYR A 226 17.53 -10.37 -31.16
CA TYR A 226 18.22 -11.46 -31.81
C TYR A 226 17.33 -12.70 -31.90
N ALA A 227 16.77 -13.13 -30.76
CA ALA A 227 15.85 -14.27 -30.69
C ALA A 227 14.63 -14.10 -31.60
N ALA A 228 13.98 -12.93 -31.58
CA ALA A 228 12.77 -12.65 -32.35
C ALA A 228 13.04 -12.70 -33.86
N ILE A 229 14.11 -12.06 -34.34
CA ILE A 229 14.43 -12.03 -35.78
C ILE A 229 14.88 -13.41 -36.27
N VAL A 230 15.73 -14.10 -35.51
CA VAL A 230 16.18 -15.46 -35.83
C VAL A 230 14.98 -16.42 -35.83
N TYR A 231 14.07 -16.30 -34.86
CA TYR A 231 12.84 -17.08 -34.82
C TYR A 231 11.95 -16.85 -36.05
N ILE A 232 11.75 -15.58 -36.44
CA ILE A 232 10.98 -15.22 -37.65
C ILE A 232 11.59 -15.87 -38.90
N VAL A 233 12.93 -15.88 -39.01
CA VAL A 233 13.64 -16.39 -40.18
C VAL A 233 13.61 -17.93 -40.23
N LEU A 234 13.83 -18.60 -39.10
CA LEU A 234 13.93 -20.06 -39.06
C LEU A 234 12.58 -20.77 -38.85
N GLY A 235 11.58 -20.09 -38.26
CA GLY A 235 10.26 -20.65 -37.96
C GLY A 235 10.24 -21.73 -36.87
N ARG A 236 11.34 -21.91 -36.14
CA ARG A 236 11.55 -23.03 -35.20
C ARG A 236 11.26 -22.60 -33.76
N LYS A 237 10.21 -23.18 -33.15
CA LYS A 237 9.79 -22.85 -31.77
C LYS A 237 10.87 -23.14 -30.72
N GLU A 238 11.79 -24.06 -31.02
CA GLU A 238 12.94 -24.37 -30.14
C GLU A 238 13.77 -23.12 -29.84
N ILE A 239 13.88 -22.18 -30.79
CA ILE A 239 14.63 -20.93 -30.61
C ILE A 239 14.04 -20.10 -29.47
N LEU A 240 12.71 -19.99 -29.39
CA LEU A 240 12.05 -19.21 -28.35
C LEU A 240 12.35 -19.76 -26.95
N TRP A 241 12.25 -21.09 -26.77
CA TRP A 241 12.57 -21.71 -25.48
C TRP A 241 14.07 -21.69 -25.17
N MET A 242 14.95 -21.91 -26.14
CA MET A 242 16.41 -21.75 -25.94
C MET A 242 16.77 -20.32 -25.54
N SER A 243 16.15 -19.32 -26.16
CA SER A 243 16.36 -17.92 -25.80
C SER A 243 15.80 -17.59 -24.41
N ALA A 244 14.65 -18.14 -24.02
CA ALA A 244 14.13 -18.01 -22.66
C ALA A 244 15.09 -18.61 -21.62
N VAL A 245 15.64 -19.80 -21.89
CA VAL A 245 16.67 -20.43 -21.05
C VAL A 245 17.94 -19.57 -21.00
N ALA A 246 18.37 -19.01 -22.14
CA ALA A 246 19.54 -18.13 -22.18
C ALA A 246 19.35 -16.84 -21.36
N ILE A 247 18.15 -16.22 -21.39
CA ILE A 247 17.81 -15.08 -20.53
C ILE A 247 17.87 -15.48 -19.06
N LEU A 248 17.31 -16.63 -18.71
CA LEU A 248 17.30 -17.13 -17.33
C LEU A 248 18.72 -17.38 -16.82
N VAL A 249 19.56 -18.06 -17.59
CA VAL A 249 20.96 -18.31 -17.26
C VAL A 249 21.73 -17.00 -17.13
N ALA A 250 21.53 -16.05 -18.05
CA ALA A 250 22.15 -14.74 -17.98
C ALA A 250 21.68 -13.94 -16.75
N GLY A 251 20.41 -14.06 -16.36
CA GLY A 251 19.85 -13.45 -15.15
C GLY A 251 20.46 -14.04 -13.86
N ILE A 252 20.57 -15.37 -13.78
CA ILE A 252 21.22 -16.07 -12.66
C ILE A 252 22.70 -15.70 -12.58
N ALA A 253 23.42 -15.76 -13.70
CA ALA A 253 24.81 -15.32 -13.74
C ALA A 253 24.94 -13.85 -13.35
N GLY A 254 24.02 -13.00 -13.81
CA GLY A 254 23.95 -11.59 -13.44
C GLY A 254 23.81 -11.37 -11.92
N TYR A 255 22.89 -12.10 -11.29
CA TYR A 255 22.65 -12.07 -9.84
C TYR A 255 23.87 -12.50 -9.02
N LEU A 256 24.60 -13.50 -9.51
CA LEU A 256 25.79 -14.01 -8.84
C LEU A 256 27.02 -13.10 -9.04
N LEU A 257 27.17 -12.51 -10.23
CA LEU A 257 28.38 -11.79 -10.63
C LEU A 257 28.32 -10.27 -10.39
N PHE A 258 27.13 -9.66 -10.31
CA PHE A 258 26.98 -8.20 -10.23
C PHE A 258 26.04 -7.77 -9.09
N ASP A 259 26.58 -7.01 -8.12
CA ASP A 259 25.81 -6.52 -6.96
C ASP A 259 24.61 -5.66 -7.36
N VAL A 260 24.74 -4.85 -8.42
CA VAL A 260 23.65 -4.01 -8.94
C VAL A 260 22.45 -4.86 -9.38
N VAL A 261 22.71 -6.04 -9.94
CA VAL A 261 21.65 -6.98 -10.37
C VAL A 261 21.01 -7.64 -9.16
N ARG A 262 21.84 -8.08 -8.21
CA ARG A 262 21.38 -8.68 -6.96
C ARG A 262 20.42 -7.75 -6.22
N ILE A 263 20.83 -6.49 -6.01
CA ILE A 263 19.99 -5.48 -5.33
C ILE A 263 18.66 -5.28 -6.06
N ARG A 264 18.65 -5.21 -7.40
CA ARG A 264 17.42 -5.03 -8.18
C ARG A 264 16.50 -6.24 -8.13
N ILE A 265 17.06 -7.46 -8.10
CA ILE A 265 16.29 -8.70 -7.98
C ILE A 265 15.72 -8.85 -6.56
N ASP A 266 16.51 -8.56 -5.53
CA ASP A 266 16.06 -8.60 -4.13
C ASP A 266 14.93 -7.60 -3.88
N ALA A 267 15.09 -6.36 -4.36
CA ALA A 267 14.06 -5.32 -4.30
C ALA A 267 12.80 -5.69 -5.11
N TRP A 268 12.95 -6.41 -6.22
CA TRP A 268 11.81 -6.91 -7.01
C TRP A 268 11.06 -8.05 -6.30
N LEU A 269 11.77 -9.01 -5.73
CA LEU A 269 11.16 -10.15 -5.05
C LEU A 269 10.50 -9.75 -3.73
N ASN A 270 11.16 -8.93 -2.90
CA ASN A 270 10.67 -8.53 -1.57
C ASN A 270 10.84 -7.02 -1.34
N PRO A 271 10.07 -6.15 -2.03
CA PRO A 271 10.22 -4.70 -1.94
C PRO A 271 9.93 -4.16 -0.54
N TRP A 272 9.06 -4.81 0.21
CA TRP A 272 8.54 -4.34 1.50
C TRP A 272 9.52 -4.49 2.68
N VAL A 273 10.66 -5.14 2.49
CA VAL A 273 11.69 -5.27 3.54
C VAL A 273 12.41 -3.95 3.78
N ASP A 274 12.55 -3.13 2.74
CA ASP A 274 13.25 -1.85 2.78
C ASP A 274 12.53 -0.82 1.89
N PRO A 275 11.28 -0.44 2.26
CA PRO A 275 10.42 0.39 1.42
C PRO A 275 10.88 1.85 1.36
N SER A 276 11.66 2.32 2.35
CA SER A 276 12.23 3.67 2.40
C SER A 276 13.64 3.76 1.80
N GLY A 277 14.35 2.64 1.65
CA GLY A 277 15.70 2.57 1.10
C GLY A 277 15.75 2.00 -0.31
N ARG A 278 16.32 0.81 -0.47
CA ARG A 278 16.67 0.23 -1.79
C ARG A 278 15.46 -0.04 -2.69
N SER A 279 14.31 -0.29 -2.09
CA SER A 279 13.06 -0.60 -2.81
C SER A 279 12.15 0.62 -2.99
N TYR A 280 12.58 1.80 -2.55
CA TYR A 280 11.75 3.01 -2.56
C TYR A 280 11.13 3.31 -3.92
N GLN A 281 11.92 3.21 -5.00
CA GLN A 281 11.43 3.47 -6.36
C GLN A 281 10.27 2.56 -6.77
N ILE A 282 10.38 1.25 -6.51
CA ILE A 282 9.34 0.29 -6.89
C ILE A 282 8.14 0.35 -5.93
N VAL A 283 8.35 0.63 -4.64
CA VAL A 283 7.25 0.80 -3.68
C VAL A 283 6.43 2.04 -4.05
N GLN A 284 7.10 3.17 -4.31
CA GLN A 284 6.40 4.39 -4.73
C GLN A 284 5.72 4.25 -6.08
N SER A 285 6.26 3.47 -7.02
CA SER A 285 5.61 3.20 -8.31
C SER A 285 4.32 2.39 -8.14
N LEU A 286 4.31 1.40 -7.25
CA LEU A 286 3.10 0.63 -6.93
C LEU A 286 2.06 1.47 -6.19
N LEU A 287 2.49 2.29 -5.22
CA LEU A 287 1.62 3.24 -4.51
C LEU A 287 1.02 4.29 -5.46
N SER A 288 1.80 4.76 -6.44
CA SER A 288 1.35 5.68 -7.50
C SER A 288 0.21 5.07 -8.34
N VAL A 289 0.38 3.83 -8.77
CA VAL A 289 -0.65 3.08 -9.53
C VAL A 289 -1.91 2.83 -8.68
N ALA A 290 -1.74 2.44 -7.42
CA ALA A 290 -2.86 2.26 -6.47
C ALA A 290 -3.60 3.58 -6.22
N HIS A 291 -2.88 4.70 -6.09
CA HIS A 291 -3.45 6.01 -5.86
C HIS A 291 -4.28 6.51 -7.04
N GLY A 292 -3.93 6.14 -8.27
CA GLY A 292 -4.72 6.44 -9.46
C GLY A 292 -6.07 5.72 -9.51
N GLY A 293 -6.20 4.53 -8.92
CA GLY A 293 -7.47 3.79 -8.97
C GLY A 293 -7.99 3.56 -10.39
N LEU A 294 -9.31 3.62 -10.58
CA LEU A 294 -9.94 3.40 -11.89
C LEU A 294 -9.83 4.61 -12.83
N LEU A 295 -10.15 5.81 -12.34
CA LEU A 295 -10.31 7.02 -13.15
C LEU A 295 -9.12 8.00 -13.07
N GLY A 296 -8.21 7.80 -12.11
CA GLY A 296 -7.10 8.70 -11.85
C GLY A 296 -7.47 9.78 -10.87
N ARG A 297 -6.45 10.50 -10.39
CA ARG A 297 -6.63 11.70 -9.57
C ARG A 297 -7.00 12.93 -10.40
N GLY A 298 -6.91 12.83 -11.72
CA GLY A 298 -7.06 13.92 -12.67
C GLY A 298 -5.69 14.53 -13.06
N PRO A 299 -5.55 15.04 -14.29
CA PRO A 299 -4.31 15.65 -14.78
C PRO A 299 -3.84 16.77 -13.84
N GLY A 300 -2.59 16.69 -13.39
CA GLY A 300 -1.98 17.69 -12.49
C GLY A 300 -2.37 17.58 -11.01
N MET A 301 -3.37 16.75 -10.65
CA MET A 301 -3.90 16.62 -9.28
C MET A 301 -3.33 15.43 -8.50
N GLY A 302 -2.52 14.58 -9.13
CA GLY A 302 -1.80 13.49 -8.46
C GLY A 302 -0.49 13.93 -7.80
N TYR A 303 0.20 12.99 -7.16
CA TYR A 303 1.52 13.20 -6.54
C TYR A 303 2.67 12.38 -7.19
N PRO A 304 2.86 12.36 -8.53
CA PRO A 304 3.84 11.45 -9.13
C PRO A 304 5.31 11.79 -8.82
N TRP A 305 5.60 13.00 -8.33
CA TRP A 305 6.97 13.41 -7.95
C TRP A 305 7.54 12.63 -6.76
N LEU A 306 6.69 11.92 -6.01
CA LEU A 306 7.12 10.98 -4.97
C LEU A 306 7.89 9.78 -5.55
N VAL A 307 7.61 9.41 -6.81
CA VAL A 307 8.37 8.39 -7.52
C VAL A 307 9.64 9.03 -8.07
N PRO A 308 10.86 8.54 -7.75
CA PRO A 308 12.09 9.10 -8.29
C PRO A 308 12.17 9.00 -9.80
N VAL A 309 12.69 10.06 -10.44
CA VAL A 309 12.84 10.17 -11.92
C VAL A 309 11.55 9.84 -12.70
N PRO A 310 10.38 10.40 -12.30
CA PRO A 310 9.08 10.01 -12.87
C PRO A 310 8.91 10.49 -14.31
N HIS A 311 9.71 11.44 -14.78
CA HIS A 311 9.69 11.93 -16.16
C HIS A 311 10.39 10.99 -17.15
N SER A 312 11.15 10.00 -16.68
CA SER A 312 11.92 9.06 -17.52
C SER A 312 11.31 7.66 -17.46
N ASP A 313 11.91 6.74 -16.70
CA ASP A 313 11.57 5.31 -16.63
C ASP A 313 10.22 5.06 -15.94
N PHE A 314 9.84 5.91 -14.99
CA PHE A 314 8.59 5.78 -14.24
C PHE A 314 7.41 6.60 -14.80
N ILE A 315 7.52 7.16 -16.02
CA ILE A 315 6.44 8.01 -16.58
C ILE A 315 5.10 7.29 -16.71
N PHE A 316 5.12 5.96 -16.91
CA PHE A 316 3.89 5.18 -16.96
C PHE A 316 3.10 5.26 -15.65
N THR A 317 3.75 5.22 -14.48
CA THR A 317 3.04 5.30 -13.20
C THR A 317 2.50 6.70 -12.94
N ALA A 318 3.23 7.74 -13.39
CA ALA A 318 2.70 9.12 -13.36
C ALA A 318 1.42 9.25 -14.19
N ILE A 319 1.41 8.69 -15.41
CA ILE A 319 0.22 8.67 -16.26
C ILE A 319 -0.93 7.92 -15.58
N VAL A 320 -0.67 6.76 -14.98
CA VAL A 320 -1.69 5.95 -14.28
C VAL A 320 -2.19 6.63 -13.00
N GLU A 321 -1.34 7.33 -12.26
CA GLU A 321 -1.77 8.06 -11.06
C GLU A 321 -2.75 9.19 -11.40
N GLU A 322 -2.48 9.95 -12.46
CA GLU A 322 -3.33 11.08 -12.86
C GLU A 322 -4.52 10.67 -13.74
N ASN A 323 -4.40 9.63 -14.59
CA ASN A 323 -5.45 9.21 -15.54
C ASN A 323 -6.08 7.84 -15.23
N GLY A 324 -5.64 7.21 -14.14
CA GLY A 324 -6.17 5.94 -13.65
C GLY A 324 -5.81 4.74 -14.51
N LEU A 325 -6.43 3.62 -14.16
CA LEU A 325 -6.41 2.39 -14.95
C LEU A 325 -6.89 2.64 -16.38
N VAL A 326 -7.89 3.50 -16.59
CA VAL A 326 -8.40 3.85 -17.93
C VAL A 326 -7.30 4.47 -18.79
N GLY A 327 -6.55 5.43 -18.26
CA GLY A 327 -5.40 6.03 -18.96
C GLY A 327 -4.30 5.01 -19.24
N GLY A 328 -3.95 4.19 -18.24
CA GLY A 328 -2.95 3.12 -18.39
C GLY A 328 -3.31 2.11 -19.49
N LEU A 329 -4.56 1.64 -19.50
CA LEU A 329 -5.08 0.75 -20.54
C LEU A 329 -5.13 1.44 -21.90
N GLY A 330 -5.50 2.72 -21.97
CA GLY A 330 -5.47 3.52 -23.20
C GLY A 330 -4.07 3.54 -23.82
N LEU A 331 -3.04 3.79 -23.02
CA LEU A 331 -1.63 3.77 -23.46
C LEU A 331 -1.21 2.37 -23.95
N LEU A 332 -1.58 1.31 -23.22
CA LEU A 332 -1.30 -0.07 -23.60
C LEU A 332 -2.02 -0.47 -24.90
N VAL A 333 -3.25 -0.02 -25.12
CA VAL A 333 -3.99 -0.21 -26.37
C VAL A 333 -3.27 0.47 -27.53
N LEU A 334 -2.73 1.69 -27.36
CA LEU A 334 -1.93 2.35 -28.39
C LEU A 334 -0.68 1.55 -28.76
N ILE A 335 0.01 0.96 -27.77
CA ILE A 335 1.15 0.06 -28.00
C ILE A 335 0.69 -1.22 -28.73
N GLY A 336 -0.42 -1.83 -28.33
CA GLY A 336 -0.99 -3.01 -28.98
C GLY A 336 -1.41 -2.75 -30.44
N LEU A 337 -1.98 -1.56 -30.72
CA LEU A 337 -2.28 -1.12 -32.07
C LEU A 337 -1.00 -0.92 -32.89
N MET A 338 0.06 -0.36 -32.30
CA MET A 338 1.37 -0.26 -32.96
C MET A 338 1.93 -1.65 -33.29
N ALA A 339 1.81 -2.61 -32.38
CA ALA A 339 2.22 -4.01 -32.59
C ALA A 339 1.48 -4.64 -33.78
N ASN A 340 0.16 -4.52 -33.79
CA ASN A 340 -0.69 -5.06 -34.85
C ASN A 340 -0.38 -4.41 -36.22
N ARG A 341 -0.29 -3.08 -36.27
CA ARG A 341 -0.05 -2.32 -37.50
C ARG A 341 1.35 -2.56 -38.06
N GLY A 342 2.36 -2.57 -37.20
CA GLY A 342 3.74 -2.85 -37.58
C GLY A 342 3.95 -4.28 -38.09
N LEU A 343 3.35 -5.29 -37.44
CA LEU A 343 3.40 -6.68 -37.91
C LEU A 343 2.61 -6.88 -39.21
N ARG A 344 1.48 -6.17 -39.39
CA ARG A 344 0.76 -6.16 -40.67
C ARG A 344 1.63 -5.58 -41.79
N ALA A 345 2.35 -4.49 -41.54
CA ALA A 345 3.30 -3.92 -42.49
C ALA A 345 4.44 -4.91 -42.80
N ALA A 346 4.92 -5.67 -41.80
CA ALA A 346 5.91 -6.72 -42.01
C ALA A 346 5.37 -7.85 -42.90
N ILE A 347 4.22 -8.42 -42.56
CA ILE A 347 3.58 -9.51 -43.32
C ILE A 347 3.40 -9.10 -44.77
N ASN A 348 2.90 -7.89 -45.04
CA ASN A 348 2.66 -7.43 -46.40
C ASN A 348 3.96 -7.04 -47.14
N ALA A 349 5.10 -6.91 -46.47
CA ALA A 349 6.34 -6.44 -47.10
C ALA A 349 6.74 -7.25 -48.35
N PRO A 350 7.21 -6.57 -49.42
CA PRO A 350 7.43 -7.14 -50.74
C PRO A 350 8.66 -8.07 -50.83
N ASP A 351 9.63 -7.93 -49.93
CA ASP A 351 10.80 -8.79 -49.86
C ASP A 351 11.15 -9.18 -48.42
N ALA A 352 11.93 -10.25 -48.29
CA ALA A 352 12.33 -10.80 -46.99
C ALA A 352 13.10 -9.81 -46.11
N TYR A 353 13.93 -8.92 -46.70
CA TYR A 353 14.68 -7.95 -45.93
C TYR A 353 13.75 -6.93 -45.26
N ARG A 354 12.87 -6.28 -46.04
CA ARG A 354 11.88 -5.33 -45.50
C ARG A 354 10.92 -6.00 -44.52
N ARG A 355 10.56 -7.26 -44.78
CA ARG A 355 9.72 -8.08 -43.89
C ARG A 355 10.37 -8.32 -42.51
N TYR A 356 11.61 -8.79 -42.48
CA TYR A 356 12.35 -9.00 -41.22
C TYR A 356 12.65 -7.69 -40.50
N LEU A 357 12.97 -6.63 -41.26
CA LEU A 357 13.21 -5.31 -40.74
C LEU A 357 11.96 -4.79 -40.02
N ALA A 358 10.81 -4.70 -40.69
CA ALA A 358 9.56 -4.21 -40.09
C ALA A 358 9.14 -5.01 -38.85
N ALA A 359 9.28 -6.34 -38.88
CA ALA A 359 8.98 -7.17 -37.71
C ALA A 359 9.94 -6.90 -36.54
N GLY A 360 11.24 -6.77 -36.81
CA GLY A 360 12.24 -6.42 -35.79
C GLY A 360 12.03 -5.01 -35.20
N LEU A 361 11.70 -4.01 -36.03
CA LEU A 361 11.40 -2.65 -35.56
C LEU A 361 10.16 -2.62 -34.66
N THR A 362 9.12 -3.36 -35.07
CA THR A 362 7.89 -3.47 -34.29
C THR A 362 8.14 -4.19 -32.97
N ALA A 363 8.91 -5.29 -33.00
CA ALA A 363 9.29 -6.03 -31.81
C ALA A 363 10.09 -5.17 -30.83
N LEU A 364 11.02 -4.32 -31.32
CA LEU A 364 11.77 -3.37 -30.50
C LEU A 364 10.86 -2.40 -29.76
N LEU A 365 9.98 -1.69 -30.48
CA LEU A 365 9.08 -0.68 -29.87
C LEU A 365 8.18 -1.30 -28.79
N VAL A 366 7.61 -2.47 -29.08
CA VAL A 366 6.63 -3.10 -28.18
C VAL A 366 7.31 -3.77 -27.01
N PHE A 367 8.39 -4.53 -27.24
CA PHE A 367 9.11 -5.21 -26.15
C PHE A 367 9.77 -4.22 -25.20
N GLN A 368 10.38 -3.15 -25.70
CA GLN A 368 10.93 -2.10 -24.84
C GLN A 368 9.84 -1.47 -23.95
N SER A 369 8.63 -1.29 -24.50
CA SER A 369 7.48 -0.79 -23.74
C SER A 369 7.00 -1.79 -22.66
N ILE A 370 6.91 -3.08 -22.99
CA ILE A 370 6.55 -4.14 -22.02
C ILE A 370 7.58 -4.21 -20.90
N LEU A 371 8.85 -4.09 -21.25
CA LEU A 371 9.95 -4.24 -20.32
C LEU A 371 9.97 -3.10 -19.29
N ILE A 372 9.78 -1.85 -19.73
CA ILE A 372 9.74 -0.69 -18.82
C ILE A 372 8.47 -0.66 -17.97
N ILE A 373 7.30 -0.88 -18.58
CA ILE A 373 6.02 -0.91 -17.85
C ILE A 373 6.01 -2.10 -16.88
N GLY A 374 6.53 -3.25 -17.31
CA GLY A 374 6.66 -4.44 -16.47
C GLY A 374 7.57 -4.21 -15.27
N GLY A 375 8.67 -3.48 -15.42
CA GLY A 375 9.53 -3.03 -14.32
C GLY A 375 8.75 -2.20 -13.29
N ASN A 376 8.04 -1.17 -13.76
CA ASN A 376 7.26 -0.25 -12.92
C ASN A 376 6.15 -0.93 -12.12
N LEU A 377 5.64 -2.07 -12.64
CA LEU A 377 4.54 -2.85 -12.07
C LEU A 377 4.98 -4.08 -11.28
N ARG A 378 6.29 -4.29 -11.07
CA ARG A 378 6.86 -5.49 -10.46
C ARG A 378 6.56 -6.79 -11.24
N LEU A 379 6.17 -6.71 -12.52
CA LEU A 379 6.04 -7.86 -13.41
C LEU A 379 7.41 -8.38 -13.88
N LEU A 380 8.36 -7.46 -14.05
CA LEU A 380 9.75 -7.73 -14.42
C LEU A 380 10.68 -6.95 -13.48
N PRO A 381 11.96 -7.31 -13.38
CA PRO A 381 12.94 -6.50 -12.64
C PRO A 381 13.17 -5.14 -13.30
N LEU A 382 13.56 -4.14 -12.50
CA LEU A 382 13.84 -2.78 -12.98
C LEU A 382 15.07 -2.72 -13.91
N THR A 383 14.89 -2.11 -15.09
CA THR A 383 15.92 -2.08 -16.14
C THR A 383 16.39 -0.68 -16.52
N GLY A 384 15.63 0.38 -16.21
CA GLY A 384 16.03 1.78 -16.42
C GLY A 384 16.06 2.23 -17.88
N VAL A 385 15.28 1.60 -18.76
CA VAL A 385 15.15 2.01 -20.18
C VAL A 385 13.99 2.99 -20.39
N THR A 386 13.99 3.71 -21.50
CA THR A 386 12.94 4.71 -21.80
C THR A 386 11.69 4.04 -22.41
N LEU A 387 10.49 4.57 -22.12
CA LEU A 387 9.27 4.21 -22.85
C LEU A 387 9.26 4.93 -24.21
N PRO A 388 9.25 4.21 -25.35
CA PRO A 388 9.33 4.81 -26.68
C PRO A 388 8.26 5.88 -26.89
N PHE A 389 8.67 7.00 -27.49
CA PHE A 389 7.86 8.22 -27.71
C PHE A 389 7.41 8.99 -26.45
N VAL A 390 7.17 8.31 -25.33
CA VAL A 390 6.51 8.90 -24.14
C VAL A 390 7.52 9.48 -23.15
N SER A 391 8.51 8.70 -22.72
CA SER A 391 9.48 9.10 -21.69
C SER A 391 10.43 10.19 -22.16
N TYR A 392 10.98 10.94 -21.19
CA TYR A 392 12.12 11.80 -21.45
C TYR A 392 13.33 10.97 -21.92
N GLY A 393 13.94 11.39 -23.03
CA GLY A 393 15.12 10.72 -23.57
C GLY A 393 15.37 11.09 -25.02
N GLY A 394 16.21 12.10 -25.25
CA GLY A 394 16.45 12.65 -26.60
C GLY A 394 16.89 11.62 -27.64
N SER A 395 17.89 10.79 -27.31
CA SER A 395 18.40 9.75 -28.21
C SER A 395 17.37 8.65 -28.49
N SER A 396 16.58 8.27 -27.50
CA SER A 396 15.50 7.29 -27.65
C SER A 396 14.36 7.83 -28.50
N LEU A 397 13.96 9.10 -28.29
CA LEU A 397 12.93 9.77 -29.08
C LEU A 397 13.35 9.86 -30.55
N LEU A 398 14.58 10.34 -30.81
CA LEU A 398 15.18 10.38 -32.14
C LEU A 398 15.16 9.02 -32.83
N THR A 399 15.64 7.99 -32.12
CA THR A 399 15.67 6.62 -32.65
C THR A 399 14.26 6.14 -32.95
N SER A 400 13.29 6.36 -32.05
CA SER A 400 11.90 5.95 -32.23
C SER A 400 11.26 6.60 -33.48
N PHE A 401 11.54 7.87 -33.76
CA PHE A 401 11.07 8.53 -34.98
C PHE A 401 11.78 8.04 -36.25
N LEU A 402 13.07 7.68 -36.17
CA LEU A 402 13.76 7.00 -37.27
C LEU A 402 13.16 5.62 -37.55
N LEU A 403 12.84 4.84 -36.50
CA LEU A 403 12.14 3.57 -36.63
C LEU A 403 10.79 3.75 -37.32
N LEU A 404 10.03 4.77 -36.92
CA LEU A 404 8.74 5.11 -37.51
C LEU A 404 8.87 5.48 -39.00
N ALA A 405 9.88 6.27 -39.37
CA ALA A 405 10.13 6.62 -40.77
C ALA A 405 10.37 5.36 -41.63
N VAL A 406 11.23 4.45 -41.17
CA VAL A 406 11.52 3.19 -41.86
C VAL A 406 10.26 2.30 -41.94
N LEU A 407 9.49 2.22 -40.86
CA LEU A 407 8.26 1.43 -40.84
C LEU A 407 7.19 1.99 -41.79
N LEU A 408 7.06 3.33 -41.88
CA LEU A 408 6.16 3.97 -42.84
C LEU A 408 6.57 3.70 -44.28
N HIS A 409 7.87 3.77 -44.61
CA HIS A 409 8.39 3.40 -45.93
C HIS A 409 8.04 1.95 -46.30
N ILE A 410 8.16 1.00 -45.35
CA ILE A 410 7.82 -0.41 -45.60
C ILE A 410 6.30 -0.60 -45.71
N SER A 411 5.51 0.16 -44.96
CA SER A 411 4.04 0.12 -45.01
C SER A 411 3.46 0.73 -46.29
N ASN A 412 4.23 1.57 -46.99
CA ASN A 412 3.82 2.26 -48.21
C ASN A 412 3.84 1.33 -49.41
N GLN A 413 2.76 0.60 -49.62
CA GLN A 413 2.64 -0.37 -50.71
C GLN A 413 1.44 -0.05 -51.60
N GLY A 414 1.63 -0.12 -52.93
CA GLY A 414 0.54 -0.24 -53.90
C GLY A 414 0.02 -1.69 -53.96
N GLU A 415 -1.07 -1.94 -54.69
CA GLU A 415 -1.79 -3.23 -54.78
C GLU A 415 -0.99 -4.42 -55.40
N THR A 416 0.33 -4.51 -55.22
CA THR A 416 1.12 -5.63 -55.73
C THR A 416 1.08 -6.83 -54.79
N SER A 417 0.80 -8.01 -55.36
CA SER A 417 0.70 -9.29 -54.65
C SER A 417 1.91 -9.57 -53.75
N PRO A 418 1.72 -9.95 -52.48
CA PRO A 418 2.82 -10.25 -51.57
C PRO A 418 3.65 -11.44 -52.09
N ALA A 419 4.97 -11.40 -51.89
CA ALA A 419 5.84 -12.53 -52.23
C ALA A 419 5.41 -13.82 -51.51
N LEU A 420 5.52 -14.98 -52.19
CA LEU A 420 5.16 -16.32 -51.71
C LEU A 420 5.56 -16.56 -50.24
N PHE A 421 4.64 -17.14 -49.47
CA PHE A 421 4.53 -16.96 -48.01
C PHE A 421 4.76 -18.24 -47.18
N PRO A 422 6.00 -18.67 -46.89
CA PRO A 422 6.22 -19.94 -46.19
C PRO A 422 6.11 -19.90 -44.65
N ALA A 423 6.10 -18.73 -43.98
CA ALA A 423 6.28 -18.64 -42.52
C ALA A 423 5.24 -17.79 -41.73
N SER A 424 3.96 -17.77 -42.13
CA SER A 424 2.91 -16.96 -41.45
C SER A 424 2.77 -17.23 -39.95
N ARG A 425 3.00 -18.48 -39.51
CA ARG A 425 2.88 -18.88 -38.11
C ARG A 425 3.88 -18.18 -37.19
N ALA A 426 5.12 -17.95 -37.63
CA ALA A 426 6.14 -17.32 -36.80
C ALA A 426 5.80 -15.86 -36.45
N TYR A 427 5.26 -15.11 -37.43
CA TYR A 427 4.78 -13.73 -37.20
C TYR A 427 3.55 -13.70 -36.29
N MET A 428 2.63 -14.66 -36.45
CA MET A 428 1.47 -14.78 -35.56
C MET A 428 1.89 -15.09 -34.12
N HIS A 429 2.85 -16.00 -33.91
CA HIS A 429 3.35 -16.29 -32.57
C HIS A 429 4.08 -15.10 -31.95
N LEU A 430 4.92 -14.39 -32.72
CA LEU A 430 5.55 -13.17 -32.22
C LEU A 430 4.50 -12.11 -31.85
N GLY A 431 3.51 -11.90 -32.72
CA GLY A 431 2.40 -10.98 -32.46
C GLY A 431 1.61 -11.37 -31.21
N PHE A 432 1.31 -12.65 -31.05
CA PHE A 432 0.66 -13.18 -29.85
C PHE A 432 1.52 -12.94 -28.60
N LEU A 433 2.82 -13.23 -28.63
CA LEU A 433 3.72 -13.00 -27.49
C LEU A 433 3.79 -11.53 -27.08
N LEU A 434 3.91 -10.63 -28.06
CA LEU A 434 3.93 -9.19 -27.82
C LEU A 434 2.59 -8.69 -27.24
N LEU A 435 1.46 -9.08 -27.84
CA LEU A 435 0.13 -8.69 -27.36
C LEU A 435 -0.19 -9.32 -26.00
N ALA A 436 0.24 -10.55 -25.74
CA ALA A 436 0.11 -11.19 -24.44
C ALA A 436 0.93 -10.46 -23.36
N GLY A 437 2.13 -9.97 -23.68
CA GLY A 437 2.92 -9.14 -22.77
C GLY A 437 2.24 -7.80 -22.46
N VAL A 438 1.66 -7.14 -23.47
CA VAL A 438 0.86 -5.91 -23.29
C VAL A 438 -0.39 -6.19 -22.44
N ALA A 439 -1.09 -7.29 -22.70
CA ALA A 439 -2.26 -7.70 -21.93
C ALA A 439 -1.90 -8.04 -20.47
N ALA A 440 -0.79 -8.74 -20.24
CA ALA A 440 -0.27 -9.03 -18.90
C ALA A 440 0.04 -7.74 -18.13
N ALA A 441 0.68 -6.75 -18.77
CA ALA A 441 0.91 -5.44 -18.16
C ALA A 441 -0.42 -4.74 -17.79
N GLY A 442 -1.45 -4.83 -18.63
CA GLY A 442 -2.78 -4.30 -18.33
C GLY A 442 -3.46 -4.99 -17.15
N LEU A 443 -3.41 -6.32 -17.09
CA LEU A 443 -3.95 -7.10 -15.97
C LEU A 443 -3.23 -6.79 -14.66
N VAL A 444 -1.89 -6.70 -14.67
CA VAL A 444 -1.10 -6.35 -13.48
C VAL A 444 -1.34 -4.89 -13.06
N THR A 445 -1.53 -3.97 -14.01
CA THR A 445 -1.95 -2.60 -13.69
C THR A 445 -3.30 -2.61 -12.97
N GLY A 446 -4.29 -3.37 -13.46
CA GLY A 446 -5.58 -3.53 -12.80
C GLY A 446 -5.49 -4.20 -11.42
N TRP A 447 -4.61 -5.18 -11.27
CA TRP A 447 -4.34 -5.83 -9.99
C TRP A 447 -3.86 -4.83 -8.94
N TRP A 448 -2.90 -3.96 -9.27
CA TRP A 448 -2.38 -2.96 -8.33
C TRP A 448 -3.32 -1.76 -8.15
N ALA A 449 -3.96 -1.28 -9.22
CA ALA A 449 -4.82 -0.10 -9.17
C ALA A 449 -6.15 -0.38 -8.46
N PHE A 450 -6.72 -1.58 -8.61
CA PHE A 450 -8.07 -1.88 -8.12
C PHE A 450 -8.08 -2.95 -7.02
N TYR A 451 -7.51 -4.14 -7.26
CA TYR A 451 -7.65 -5.27 -6.33
C TYR A 451 -6.78 -5.10 -5.07
N ARG A 452 -5.49 -4.85 -5.23
CA ARG A 452 -4.54 -4.56 -4.14
C ARG A 452 -4.49 -3.08 -3.74
N GLY A 453 -5.22 -2.22 -4.46
CA GLY A 453 -5.23 -0.77 -4.23
C GLY A 453 -5.56 -0.41 -2.77
N PRO A 454 -6.67 -0.92 -2.19
CA PRO A 454 -7.05 -0.60 -0.81
C PRO A 454 -5.96 -0.93 0.22
N ASP A 455 -5.34 -2.13 0.12
CA ASP A 455 -4.26 -2.57 1.02
C ASP A 455 -3.04 -1.66 0.94
N LEU A 456 -2.73 -1.16 -0.26
CA LEU A 456 -1.58 -0.28 -0.50
C LEU A 456 -1.81 1.14 0.00
N LEU A 457 -3.04 1.64 -0.14
CA LEU A 457 -3.39 3.00 0.23
C LEU A 457 -3.46 3.20 1.74
N THR A 458 -3.75 2.16 2.53
CA THR A 458 -3.82 2.22 3.99
C THR A 458 -2.48 2.04 4.69
N ARG A 459 -1.40 1.73 3.95
CA ARG A 459 -0.07 1.57 4.55
C ARG A 459 0.42 2.86 5.21
N THR A 460 1.20 2.71 6.26
CA THR A 460 1.79 3.83 7.01
C THR A 460 2.96 4.48 6.27
N ASP A 461 3.66 3.73 5.42
CA ASP A 461 4.77 4.21 4.59
C ASP A 461 4.31 4.92 3.29
N ASN A 462 3.01 5.17 3.14
CA ASN A 462 2.45 5.89 2.00
C ASN A 462 2.37 7.41 2.28
N PRO A 463 3.31 8.23 1.76
CA PRO A 463 3.34 9.67 2.05
C PRO A 463 2.12 10.43 1.49
N ARG A 464 1.41 9.87 0.51
CA ARG A 464 0.22 10.50 -0.09
C ARG A 464 -0.91 10.69 0.92
N ARG A 465 -0.95 9.86 1.97
CA ARG A 465 -1.92 9.97 3.06
C ARG A 465 -1.74 11.29 3.81
N ALA A 466 -0.51 11.58 4.21
CA ALA A 466 -0.17 12.81 4.91
C ALA A 466 -0.36 14.04 4.02
N ILE A 467 0.00 13.95 2.73
CA ILE A 467 -0.25 15.07 1.80
C ILE A 467 -1.76 15.31 1.67
N SER A 468 -2.57 14.26 1.57
CA SER A 468 -4.03 14.42 1.53
C SER A 468 -4.57 15.11 2.79
N ASP A 469 -3.98 14.88 3.96
CA ASP A 469 -4.43 15.49 5.23
C ASP A 469 -4.17 17.00 5.27
N LEU A 470 -3.24 17.52 4.44
CA LEU A 470 -3.01 18.96 4.31
C LEU A 470 -4.14 19.66 3.54
N TYR A 471 -4.81 18.96 2.61
CA TYR A 471 -5.79 19.55 1.68
C TYR A 471 -7.23 19.14 1.95
N VAL A 472 -7.45 18.02 2.63
CA VAL A 472 -8.78 17.55 3.02
C VAL A 472 -8.92 17.69 4.52
N GLN A 473 -9.89 18.48 4.96
CA GLN A 473 -10.16 18.65 6.38
C GLN A 473 -10.62 17.31 6.97
N ARG A 474 -9.90 16.86 7.98
CA ARG A 474 -10.23 15.64 8.71
C ARG A 474 -11.36 15.91 9.71
N GLY A 475 -12.25 14.94 9.89
CA GLY A 475 -13.38 15.03 10.83
C GLY A 475 -12.93 15.21 12.28
N THR A 476 -13.74 15.92 13.06
CA THR A 476 -13.52 16.18 14.50
C THR A 476 -14.00 14.98 15.32
N LEU A 477 -13.22 14.60 16.34
CA LEU A 477 -13.65 13.64 17.34
C LEU A 477 -14.26 14.41 18.51
N TYR A 478 -15.49 14.08 18.87
CA TYR A 478 -16.20 14.62 20.02
C TYR A 478 -16.39 13.56 21.09
N ASP A 479 -16.48 14.01 22.34
CA ASP A 479 -17.00 13.23 23.45
C ASP A 479 -18.55 13.14 23.36
N ARG A 480 -19.16 12.41 24.29
CA ARG A 480 -20.62 12.21 24.33
C ARG A 480 -21.42 13.51 24.51
N ASN A 481 -20.79 14.55 25.07
CA ASN A 481 -21.38 15.85 25.38
C ASN A 481 -21.04 16.92 24.33
N ASN A 482 -20.52 16.53 23.16
CA ASN A 482 -20.06 17.42 22.07
C ASN A 482 -18.85 18.29 22.42
N THR A 483 -18.04 17.88 23.38
CA THR A 483 -16.73 18.49 23.65
C THR A 483 -15.71 17.92 22.67
N PRO A 484 -14.98 18.75 21.89
CA PRO A 484 -14.02 18.24 20.93
C PRO A 484 -12.77 17.67 21.64
N LEU A 485 -12.39 16.46 21.26
CA LEU A 485 -11.23 15.72 21.77
C LEU A 485 -10.02 15.86 20.83
N ALA A 486 -10.26 15.81 19.52
CA ALA A 486 -9.25 16.04 18.48
C ALA A 486 -9.89 16.70 17.27
N ALA A 487 -9.28 17.78 16.79
CA ALA A 487 -9.82 18.63 15.73
C ALA A 487 -8.75 19.00 14.71
N THR A 488 -9.19 19.41 13.52
CA THR A 488 -8.29 19.89 12.47
C THR A 488 -8.44 21.40 12.31
N HIS A 489 -7.33 22.12 12.38
CA HIS A 489 -7.26 23.57 12.29
C HIS A 489 -6.41 24.00 11.07
N GLY A 490 -6.54 25.27 10.69
CA GLY A 490 -5.83 25.87 9.55
C GLY A 490 -6.72 26.00 8.32
N GLU A 491 -6.07 26.26 7.18
CA GLU A 491 -6.72 26.41 5.89
C GLU A 491 -6.25 25.31 4.93
N ARG A 492 -6.98 25.12 3.82
CA ARG A 492 -6.63 24.14 2.79
C ARG A 492 -5.18 24.31 2.33
N GLY A 493 -4.40 23.23 2.37
CA GLY A 493 -2.96 23.20 2.09
C GLY A 493 -2.08 23.34 3.34
N SER A 494 -2.67 23.67 4.50
CA SER A 494 -1.99 23.90 5.78
C SER A 494 -2.71 23.25 6.97
N TYR A 495 -3.66 22.35 6.70
CA TYR A 495 -4.42 21.69 7.76
C TYR A 495 -3.48 20.92 8.70
N ALA A 496 -3.67 21.12 10.00
CA ALA A 496 -2.94 20.44 11.05
C ALA A 496 -3.92 19.75 12.01
N ARG A 497 -3.59 18.53 12.42
CA ARG A 497 -4.34 17.79 13.43
C ARG A 497 -3.87 18.20 14.82
N GLN A 498 -4.80 18.54 15.71
CA GLN A 498 -4.52 18.90 17.09
C GLN A 498 -5.34 18.01 18.05
N SER A 499 -4.67 17.44 19.06
CA SER A 499 -5.31 16.83 20.20
C SER A 499 -5.63 17.90 21.25
N LEU A 500 -6.91 18.05 21.60
CA LEU A 500 -7.41 19.04 22.57
C LEU A 500 -7.44 18.47 23.99
N TYR A 501 -7.43 17.14 24.13
CA TYR A 501 -7.25 16.46 25.41
C TYR A 501 -6.12 15.42 25.29
N PRO A 502 -4.85 15.85 25.40
CA PRO A 502 -3.68 15.00 25.20
C PRO A 502 -3.62 13.70 26.03
N PRO A 503 -4.08 13.64 27.32
CA PRO A 503 -4.02 12.41 28.10
C PRO A 503 -4.72 11.20 27.47
N LEU A 504 -5.69 11.42 26.57
CA LEU A 504 -6.31 10.35 25.78
C LEU A 504 -5.41 9.80 24.65
N GLY A 505 -4.15 10.22 24.53
CA GLY A 505 -3.21 9.78 23.49
C GLY A 505 -3.19 8.27 23.23
N PRO A 506 -3.14 7.38 24.25
CA PRO A 506 -3.20 5.93 24.04
C PRO A 506 -4.53 5.39 23.49
N VAL A 507 -5.63 6.13 23.65
CA VAL A 507 -6.98 5.75 23.19
C VAL A 507 -7.34 6.42 21.88
N VAL A 508 -7.37 7.76 21.85
CA VAL A 508 -7.65 8.54 20.65
C VAL A 508 -6.57 8.30 19.61
N GLY A 509 -5.31 8.19 20.03
CA GLY A 509 -4.18 7.98 19.15
C GLY A 509 -3.68 9.26 18.51
N TYR A 510 -3.03 9.11 17.37
CA TYR A 510 -2.48 10.20 16.58
C TYR A 510 -2.53 9.88 15.09
N THR A 511 -2.31 10.90 14.26
CA THR A 511 -1.99 10.76 12.84
C THR A 511 -0.78 11.63 12.52
N HIS A 512 0.30 10.99 12.05
CA HIS A 512 1.59 11.65 11.83
C HIS A 512 2.22 11.20 10.50
N PRO A 513 2.80 12.11 9.69
CA PRO A 513 3.42 11.76 8.40
C PRO A 513 4.58 10.76 8.51
N VAL A 514 5.33 10.79 9.62
CA VAL A 514 6.53 9.96 9.82
C VAL A 514 6.23 8.73 10.68
N TYR A 515 5.41 8.89 11.71
CA TYR A 515 5.21 7.87 12.76
C TYR A 515 3.94 7.04 12.56
N GLY A 516 3.14 7.35 11.54
CA GLY A 516 1.94 6.59 11.19
C GLY A 516 0.72 7.03 11.99
N GLN A 517 -0.16 6.07 12.28
CA GLN A 517 -1.44 6.33 12.95
C GLN A 517 -1.70 5.29 14.04
N SER A 518 -2.45 5.65 15.07
CA SER A 518 -2.80 4.78 16.19
C SER A 518 -4.20 5.06 16.73
N GLY A 519 -4.68 4.23 17.65
CA GLY A 519 -5.92 4.48 18.39
C GLY A 519 -7.19 4.58 17.55
N VAL A 520 -8.14 5.40 18.01
CA VAL A 520 -9.38 5.73 17.31
C VAL A 520 -9.11 6.42 15.97
N GLU A 521 -8.06 7.24 15.88
CA GLU A 521 -7.65 7.90 14.63
C GLU A 521 -7.38 6.88 13.51
N ALA A 522 -6.74 5.76 13.83
CA ALA A 522 -6.47 4.69 12.87
C ALA A 522 -7.72 3.87 12.55
N SER A 523 -8.52 3.51 13.56
CA SER A 523 -9.70 2.64 13.36
C SER A 523 -10.84 3.32 12.60
N LEU A 524 -10.96 4.64 12.74
CA LEU A 524 -11.99 5.46 12.08
C LEU A 524 -11.46 6.31 10.93
N ASP A 525 -10.20 6.10 10.49
CA ASP A 525 -9.57 6.84 9.41
C ASP A 525 -10.45 6.97 8.14
N PRO A 526 -11.19 5.94 7.68
CA PRO A 526 -12.04 6.08 6.50
C PRO A 526 -13.15 7.13 6.64
N TYR A 527 -13.75 7.25 7.84
CA TYR A 527 -14.77 8.25 8.13
C TYR A 527 -14.14 9.63 8.29
N LEU A 528 -13.06 9.70 9.08
CA LEU A 528 -12.34 10.93 9.37
C LEU A 528 -11.72 11.56 8.12
N ARG A 529 -11.43 10.78 7.06
CA ARG A 529 -10.96 11.27 5.75
C ARG A 529 -12.06 11.52 4.71
N GLY A 530 -13.32 11.24 5.05
CA GLY A 530 -14.45 11.43 4.14
C GLY A 530 -14.54 10.38 3.02
N ILE A 531 -13.83 9.27 3.16
CA ILE A 531 -13.90 8.10 2.25
C ILE A 531 -15.14 7.25 2.57
N GLN A 532 -15.61 7.29 3.81
CA GLN A 532 -16.86 6.71 4.29
C GLN A 532 -17.68 7.78 5.03
N GLY A 533 -18.97 7.51 5.25
CA GLY A 533 -19.90 8.43 5.93
C GLY A 533 -20.53 9.48 4.99
N ASN A 534 -19.84 9.89 3.93
CA ASN A 534 -20.40 10.77 2.91
C ASN A 534 -21.22 10.00 1.85
N PRO A 535 -22.23 10.63 1.21
CA PRO A 535 -22.96 10.03 0.11
C PRO A 535 -22.01 9.58 -1.00
N GLY A 536 -22.19 8.37 -1.53
CA GLY A 536 -21.29 7.80 -2.54
C GLY A 536 -21.15 8.66 -3.80
N PHE A 537 -22.21 9.39 -4.19
CA PHE A 537 -22.17 10.34 -5.29
C PHE A 537 -21.25 11.53 -5.00
N GLU A 538 -21.27 12.07 -3.78
CA GLU A 538 -20.42 13.18 -3.37
C GLU A 538 -18.95 12.76 -3.35
N ILE A 539 -18.66 11.56 -2.84
CA ILE A 539 -17.30 10.99 -2.85
C ILE A 539 -16.80 10.87 -4.29
N TRP A 540 -17.61 10.28 -5.18
CA TRP A 540 -17.27 10.12 -6.58
C TRP A 540 -17.08 11.46 -7.30
N TRP A 541 -17.96 12.44 -7.03
CA TRP A 541 -17.92 13.75 -7.67
C TRP A 541 -16.70 14.57 -7.24
N ASN A 542 -16.39 14.58 -5.94
CA ASN A 542 -15.19 15.24 -5.42
C ASN A 542 -13.92 14.57 -5.96
N HIS A 543 -13.89 13.24 -6.05
CA HIS A 543 -12.78 12.53 -6.65
C HIS A 543 -12.56 12.93 -8.12
N LEU A 544 -13.65 13.05 -8.90
CA LEU A 544 -13.57 13.43 -10.30
C LEU A 544 -13.10 14.89 -10.51
N LEU A 545 -13.61 15.83 -9.70
CA LEU A 545 -13.32 17.25 -9.88
C LEU A 545 -12.04 17.72 -9.19
N TYR A 546 -11.73 17.18 -8.02
CA TYR A 546 -10.67 17.67 -7.13
C TYR A 546 -9.56 16.64 -6.87
N GLY A 547 -9.71 15.40 -7.37
CA GLY A 547 -8.75 14.32 -7.12
C GLY A 547 -8.72 13.83 -5.67
N GLN A 548 -9.64 14.31 -4.82
CA GLN A 548 -9.64 14.14 -3.36
C GLN A 548 -11.04 13.73 -2.88
N PRO A 549 -11.15 13.02 -1.73
CA PRO A 549 -12.45 12.82 -1.09
C PRO A 549 -13.01 14.16 -0.55
N PRO A 550 -14.33 14.24 -0.29
CA PRO A 550 -14.92 15.33 0.47
C PRO A 550 -14.34 15.40 1.89
N GLY A 551 -14.70 16.46 2.63
CA GLY A 551 -14.31 16.61 4.04
C GLY A 551 -14.70 15.39 4.88
N GLY A 552 -13.88 15.12 5.90
CA GLY A 552 -14.15 14.08 6.89
C GLY A 552 -15.46 14.30 7.63
N VAL A 553 -16.11 13.20 8.00
CA VAL A 553 -17.29 13.26 8.88
C VAL A 553 -16.85 13.31 10.33
N ASP A 554 -17.56 14.11 11.12
CA ASP A 554 -17.32 14.21 12.55
C ASP A 554 -17.80 12.93 13.24
N VAL A 555 -17.15 12.55 14.34
CA VAL A 555 -17.48 11.32 15.08
C VAL A 555 -17.72 11.67 16.54
N ARG A 556 -18.84 11.21 17.08
CA ARG A 556 -19.16 11.31 18.50
C ARG A 556 -18.84 10.00 19.21
N LEU A 557 -17.93 10.06 20.19
CA LEU A 557 -17.56 8.94 21.04
C LEU A 557 -18.48 8.85 22.26
N THR A 558 -18.48 7.69 22.92
CA THR A 558 -19.20 7.47 24.19
C THR A 558 -18.46 8.02 25.41
N LEU A 559 -17.17 8.38 25.25
CA LEU A 559 -16.34 8.90 26.32
C LEU A 559 -16.93 10.17 26.90
N ASP A 560 -16.81 10.33 28.21
CA ASP A 560 -17.12 11.57 28.92
C ASP A 560 -15.81 12.23 29.35
N VAL A 561 -15.48 13.39 28.76
CA VAL A 561 -14.18 14.02 29.02
C VAL A 561 -14.02 14.50 30.47
N GLN A 562 -15.12 14.77 31.18
CA GLN A 562 -15.05 15.21 32.57
C GLN A 562 -14.72 14.04 33.49
N LEU A 563 -15.42 12.91 33.34
CA LEU A 563 -15.08 11.69 34.07
C LEU A 563 -13.67 11.17 33.71
N GLN A 564 -13.27 11.35 32.45
CA GLN A 564 -11.93 10.99 31.99
C GLN A 564 -10.85 11.81 32.72
N ARG A 565 -11.04 13.12 32.91
CA ARG A 565 -10.13 13.98 33.68
C ARG A 565 -9.99 13.52 35.11
N VAL A 566 -11.10 13.22 35.77
CA VAL A 566 -11.09 12.72 37.15
C VAL A 566 -10.27 11.43 37.24
N ALA A 567 -10.46 10.50 36.31
CA ALA A 567 -9.68 9.26 36.28
C ALA A 567 -8.18 9.50 36.01
N ASP A 568 -7.84 10.40 35.09
CA ASP A 568 -6.45 10.72 34.76
C ASP A 568 -5.73 11.45 35.91
N GLU A 569 -6.40 12.38 36.60
CA GLU A 569 -5.87 13.10 37.77
C GLU A 569 -5.64 12.16 38.95
N LEU A 570 -6.57 11.24 39.21
CA LEU A 570 -6.46 10.28 40.31
C LEU A 570 -5.37 9.22 40.07
N LEU A 571 -5.16 8.81 38.81
CA LEU A 571 -4.05 7.92 38.44
C LEU A 571 -2.69 8.62 38.58
N GLY A 572 -2.58 9.88 38.15
CA GLY A 572 -1.35 10.66 38.21
C GLY A 572 -0.21 9.98 37.45
N ASP A 573 0.95 9.78 38.08
CA ASP A 573 2.12 9.14 37.47
C ASP A 573 2.14 7.60 37.59
N ARG A 574 1.08 7.00 38.17
CA ARG A 574 1.03 5.55 38.43
C ARG A 574 0.82 4.77 37.14
N LEU A 575 1.51 3.63 37.04
CA LEU A 575 1.33 2.69 35.95
C LEU A 575 0.01 1.95 36.13
N GLY A 576 -0.90 2.08 35.17
CA GLY A 576 -2.22 1.49 35.31
C GLY A 576 -3.21 1.89 34.23
N ALA A 577 -4.44 1.42 34.39
CA ALA A 577 -5.53 1.73 33.49
C ALA A 577 -6.89 1.65 34.18
N VAL A 578 -7.83 2.46 33.70
CA VAL A 578 -9.23 2.48 34.16
C VAL A 578 -10.15 2.26 32.96
N ALA A 579 -11.14 1.39 33.13
CA ALA A 579 -12.25 1.24 32.21
C ALA A 579 -13.56 1.40 32.98
N LEU A 580 -14.33 2.45 32.66
CA LEU A 580 -15.69 2.68 33.17
C LEU A 580 -16.67 2.48 32.02
N ILE A 581 -17.65 1.60 32.20
CA ILE A 581 -18.69 1.35 31.20
C ILE A 581 -20.08 1.48 31.80
N ASN A 582 -21.04 1.92 30.99
CA ASN A 582 -22.45 1.77 31.28
C ASN A 582 -22.82 0.29 31.13
N ALA A 583 -23.25 -0.33 32.23
CA ALA A 583 -23.50 -1.76 32.29
C ALA A 583 -24.71 -2.20 31.47
N HIS A 584 -25.66 -1.29 31.21
CA HIS A 584 -26.88 -1.62 30.47
C HIS A 584 -26.67 -1.59 28.96
N ASN A 585 -26.11 -0.49 28.43
CA ASN A 585 -25.99 -0.30 26.98
C ASN A 585 -24.57 -0.52 26.43
N GLY A 586 -23.58 -0.71 27.31
CA GLY A 586 -22.19 -0.97 26.94
C GLY A 586 -21.37 0.25 26.55
N ASP A 587 -21.88 1.48 26.75
CA ASP A 587 -21.14 2.71 26.46
C ASP A 587 -19.88 2.80 27.32
N ILE A 588 -18.73 2.98 26.68
CA ILE A 588 -17.46 3.19 27.37
C ILE A 588 -17.36 4.67 27.73
N LEU A 589 -17.42 4.99 29.01
CA LEU A 589 -17.45 6.36 29.53
C LEU A 589 -16.04 6.87 29.86
N VAL A 590 -15.19 6.01 30.41
CA VAL A 590 -13.78 6.31 30.70
C VAL A 590 -12.91 5.17 30.20
N LEU A 591 -11.82 5.52 29.56
CA LEU A 591 -10.78 4.58 29.14
C LEU A 591 -9.42 5.25 29.36
N ALA A 592 -8.88 5.16 30.57
CA ALA A 592 -7.61 5.76 30.94
C ALA A 592 -6.46 4.75 30.85
N SER A 593 -5.28 5.19 30.42
CA SER A 593 -4.08 4.36 30.32
C SER A 593 -2.85 5.20 30.65
N HIS A 594 -2.17 4.87 31.75
CA HIS A 594 -1.03 5.63 32.25
C HIS A 594 0.27 4.81 32.23
N PRO A 595 1.41 5.43 31.89
CA PRO A 595 1.58 6.86 31.62
C PRO A 595 1.05 7.24 30.23
N THR A 596 0.63 8.49 30.08
CA THR A 596 0.11 9.04 28.81
C THR A 596 1.22 9.71 28.00
N PHE A 597 0.89 10.25 26.82
CA PHE A 597 1.78 11.07 26.00
C PHE A 597 0.97 12.15 25.28
N ASP A 598 1.64 13.21 24.82
CA ASP A 598 1.00 14.27 24.02
C ASP A 598 1.15 14.00 22.51
N PRO A 599 0.06 13.70 21.79
CA PRO A 599 0.07 13.56 20.33
C PRO A 599 0.59 14.79 19.58
N ASN A 600 0.49 15.98 20.16
CA ASN A 600 0.94 17.22 19.53
C ASN A 600 2.46 17.40 19.55
N ALA A 601 3.17 16.67 20.41
CA ALA A 601 4.61 16.83 20.66
C ALA A 601 5.48 15.71 20.07
N LEU A 602 4.91 14.85 19.20
CA LEU A 602 5.57 13.64 18.69
C LEU A 602 6.93 13.92 18.04
N ASP A 603 7.05 14.96 17.21
CA ASP A 603 8.34 15.30 16.56
C ASP A 603 9.49 15.54 17.56
N THR A 604 9.17 16.04 18.75
CA THR A 604 10.16 16.38 19.78
C THR A 604 10.38 15.26 20.80
N GLN A 605 9.38 14.39 20.99
CA GLN A 605 9.37 13.40 22.07
C GLN A 605 9.45 11.95 21.58
N TRP A 606 9.37 11.68 20.27
CA TRP A 606 9.27 10.33 19.72
C TRP A 606 10.35 9.37 20.23
N ASP A 607 11.62 9.77 20.18
CA ASP A 607 12.73 8.92 20.60
C ASP A 607 12.64 8.58 22.10
N ALA A 608 12.19 9.53 22.93
CA ALA A 608 11.92 9.27 24.35
C ALA A 608 10.72 8.33 24.53
N LEU A 609 9.62 8.53 23.81
CA LEU A 609 8.40 7.72 23.92
C LEU A 609 8.60 6.26 23.51
N VAL A 610 9.39 6.00 22.46
CA VAL A 610 9.65 4.63 21.97
C VAL A 610 10.64 3.88 22.86
N THR A 611 11.53 4.60 23.56
CA THR A 611 12.54 3.99 24.45
C THR A 611 12.11 3.94 25.92
N ASP A 612 11.04 4.65 26.32
CA ASP A 612 10.54 4.65 27.70
C ASP A 612 10.08 3.24 28.11
N GLU A 613 10.73 2.67 29.13
CA GLU A 613 10.42 1.34 29.67
C GLU A 613 8.97 1.25 30.17
N ARG A 614 8.38 2.38 30.59
CA ARG A 614 6.99 2.49 31.00
C ARG A 614 6.01 2.49 29.82
N SER A 615 6.46 2.39 28.58
CA SER A 615 5.63 2.18 27.39
C SER A 615 4.38 3.10 27.31
N PRO A 616 4.54 4.43 27.23
CA PRO A 616 3.42 5.38 27.21
C PRO A 616 2.52 5.26 25.97
N LEU A 617 3.06 4.77 24.85
CA LEU A 617 2.30 4.55 23.61
C LEU A 617 1.34 3.33 23.71
N PHE A 618 1.49 2.49 24.74
CA PHE A 618 0.73 1.26 24.89
C PHE A 618 -0.60 1.51 25.60
N ASN A 619 -1.70 1.08 24.97
CA ASN A 619 -3.03 1.17 25.56
C ASN A 619 -3.28 0.00 26.52
N ARG A 620 -3.02 0.23 27.80
CA ARG A 620 -3.20 -0.76 28.87
C ARG A 620 -4.64 -1.18 29.08
N ALA A 621 -5.60 -0.28 28.81
CA ALA A 621 -7.01 -0.53 29.07
C ALA A 621 -7.61 -1.59 28.12
N THR A 622 -7.12 -1.69 26.88
CA THR A 622 -7.66 -2.62 25.86
C THR A 622 -6.67 -3.68 25.39
N MET A 623 -5.37 -3.37 25.40
CA MET A 623 -4.32 -4.28 24.93
C MET A 623 -3.54 -4.90 26.10
N GLY A 624 -3.58 -4.31 27.29
CA GLY A 624 -2.94 -4.87 28.48
C GLY A 624 -3.48 -6.25 28.81
N GLN A 625 -2.59 -7.23 29.03
CA GLN A 625 -2.96 -8.61 29.33
C GLN A 625 -2.47 -8.96 30.73
N TYR A 626 -3.36 -8.83 31.72
CA TYR A 626 -3.05 -8.99 33.13
C TYR A 626 -3.72 -10.25 33.71
N GLN A 627 -3.06 -10.92 34.65
CA GLN A 627 -3.68 -12.05 35.36
C GLN A 627 -4.75 -11.52 36.33
N PRO A 628 -6.02 -11.94 36.21
CA PRO A 628 -7.11 -11.39 37.02
C PRO A 628 -7.08 -11.85 38.49
N GLY A 629 -6.44 -13.00 38.79
CA GLY A 629 -6.31 -13.49 40.16
C GLY A 629 -7.66 -13.66 40.88
N ALA A 630 -7.67 -13.28 42.16
CA ALA A 630 -8.90 -13.22 42.96
C ALA A 630 -9.92 -12.16 42.47
N GLY A 631 -9.55 -11.33 41.48
CA GLY A 631 -10.47 -10.44 40.77
C GLY A 631 -11.59 -11.17 40.03
N LEU A 632 -11.45 -12.47 39.77
CA LEU A 632 -12.54 -13.31 39.24
C LEU A 632 -13.61 -13.67 40.29
N GLY A 633 -13.37 -13.37 41.57
CA GLY A 633 -14.23 -13.72 42.70
C GLY A 633 -15.72 -13.39 42.50
N PRO A 634 -16.10 -12.18 42.03
CA PRO A 634 -17.50 -11.83 41.78
C PRO A 634 -18.15 -12.68 40.68
N LEU A 635 -17.40 -13.02 39.63
CA LEU A 635 -17.89 -13.86 38.53
C LEU A 635 -18.10 -15.31 39.01
N LEU A 636 -17.17 -15.83 39.82
CA LEU A 636 -17.26 -17.16 40.43
C LEU A 636 -18.38 -17.24 41.48
N LEU A 637 -18.54 -16.19 42.29
CA LEU A 637 -19.59 -16.10 43.31
C LEU A 637 -20.98 -16.08 42.67
N SER A 638 -21.16 -15.29 41.61
CA SER A 638 -22.43 -15.23 40.89
C SER A 638 -22.79 -16.53 40.18
N ALA A 639 -21.81 -17.19 39.55
CA ALA A 639 -22.02 -18.51 38.97
C ALA A 639 -22.36 -19.58 40.02
N SER A 640 -21.73 -19.53 41.20
CA SER A 640 -22.01 -20.46 42.30
C SER A 640 -23.39 -20.21 42.94
N THR A 641 -23.78 -18.94 43.05
CA THR A 641 -25.10 -18.52 43.53
C THR A 641 -26.19 -18.98 42.57
N ALA A 642 -25.95 -18.89 41.26
CA ALA A 642 -26.86 -19.42 40.23
C ALA A 642 -27.08 -20.95 40.33
N GLN A 643 -26.10 -21.70 40.85
CA GLN A 643 -26.24 -23.14 41.13
C GLN A 643 -26.90 -23.44 42.49
N GLY A 644 -27.19 -22.41 43.30
CA GLY A 644 -27.87 -22.55 44.60
C GLY A 644 -27.03 -23.23 45.69
N THR A 645 -25.72 -23.42 45.49
CA THR A 645 -24.87 -24.09 46.48
C THR A 645 -23.52 -23.39 46.63
N LEU A 646 -23.20 -22.91 47.83
CA LEU A 646 -21.85 -22.42 48.18
C LEU A 646 -21.05 -23.52 48.90
N PRO A 647 -19.73 -23.64 48.69
CA PRO A 647 -18.90 -24.50 49.53
C PRO A 647 -18.80 -23.92 50.96
N PRO A 648 -18.36 -24.71 51.96
CA PRO A 648 -17.98 -24.15 53.25
C PRO A 648 -16.83 -23.13 53.05
N LEU A 649 -16.89 -21.99 53.74
CA LEU A 649 -15.83 -20.99 53.68
C LEU A 649 -14.52 -21.60 54.21
N PRO A 650 -13.40 -21.53 53.46
CA PRO A 650 -12.13 -22.10 53.90
C PRO A 650 -11.59 -21.36 55.13
N GLN A 651 -11.00 -22.10 56.07
CA GLN A 651 -10.35 -21.52 57.26
C GLN A 651 -9.08 -20.72 56.91
N ILE A 652 -8.41 -21.10 55.82
CA ILE A 652 -7.23 -20.41 55.30
C ILE A 652 -7.69 -19.55 54.12
N LEU A 653 -7.54 -18.23 54.24
CA LEU A 653 -7.98 -17.27 53.23
C LEU A 653 -6.91 -16.99 52.16
N SER A 654 -5.65 -17.30 52.45
CA SER A 654 -4.55 -17.29 51.49
C SER A 654 -4.53 -18.56 50.63
N TYR A 655 -3.85 -18.49 49.48
CA TYR A 655 -3.62 -19.65 48.62
C TYR A 655 -2.13 -19.85 48.40
N LYS A 656 -1.66 -21.09 48.51
CA LYS A 656 -0.24 -21.43 48.29
C LYS A 656 -0.07 -22.02 46.89
N LEU A 657 0.59 -21.27 46.02
CA LEU A 657 0.93 -21.68 44.66
C LEU A 657 2.30 -22.36 44.67
N ASN A 658 2.41 -23.54 44.05
CA ASN A 658 3.71 -24.17 43.84
C ASN A 658 4.23 -23.77 42.46
N ASN A 659 5.22 -22.87 42.41
CA ASN A 659 5.91 -22.49 41.17
C ASN A 659 7.25 -23.21 41.04
N GLU A 660 7.81 -23.23 39.81
CA GLU A 660 9.12 -23.81 39.52
C GLU A 660 10.25 -23.14 40.33
N ASP A 661 10.11 -21.85 40.64
CA ASP A 661 11.05 -21.06 41.45
C ASP A 661 10.82 -21.17 42.99
N GLY A 662 9.84 -21.98 43.42
CA GLY A 662 9.47 -22.17 44.82
C GLY A 662 8.02 -21.80 45.14
N PRO A 663 7.53 -22.09 46.37
CA PRO A 663 6.15 -21.81 46.74
C PRO A 663 5.89 -20.31 46.97
N VAL A 664 4.89 -19.76 46.29
CA VAL A 664 4.43 -18.37 46.45
C VAL A 664 3.10 -18.37 47.20
N VAL A 665 2.97 -17.54 48.23
CA VAL A 665 1.72 -17.40 49.00
C VAL A 665 0.99 -16.15 48.54
N LEU A 666 -0.21 -16.33 48.00
CA LEU A 666 -1.12 -15.26 47.63
C LEU A 666 -1.99 -14.91 48.84
N SER A 667 -1.88 -13.69 49.34
CA SER A 667 -2.68 -13.17 50.45
C SER A 667 -3.90 -12.38 49.95
N CYS A 668 -4.86 -12.13 50.84
CA CYS A 668 -5.94 -11.18 50.57
C CYS A 668 -5.36 -9.78 50.32
N ALA A 669 -6.04 -8.98 49.50
CA ALA A 669 -5.66 -7.59 49.24
C ALA A 669 -5.93 -6.69 50.45
N GLN A 670 -6.99 -6.98 51.20
CA GLN A 670 -7.31 -6.31 52.45
C GLN A 670 -7.63 -7.33 53.56
N THR A 671 -7.62 -6.90 54.82
CA THR A 671 -8.09 -7.74 55.93
C THR A 671 -9.61 -7.78 55.96
N PRO A 672 -10.26 -8.96 55.80
CA PRO A 672 -11.71 -9.04 55.77
C PRO A 672 -12.31 -8.72 57.16
N PRO A 673 -13.36 -7.89 57.24
CA PRO A 673 -13.95 -7.47 58.51
C PRO A 673 -14.73 -8.57 59.24
N ALA A 674 -15.13 -9.63 58.53
CA ALA A 674 -15.89 -10.76 59.08
C ALA A 674 -15.52 -12.08 58.37
N GLY A 675 -15.78 -13.21 59.02
CA GLY A 675 -15.61 -14.55 58.45
C GLY A 675 -16.77 -14.99 57.55
N THR A 676 -17.19 -14.14 56.61
CA THR A 676 -18.30 -14.43 55.66
C THR A 676 -17.79 -14.48 54.22
N TRP A 677 -18.52 -15.16 53.34
CA TRP A 677 -18.23 -15.20 51.90
C TRP A 677 -18.15 -13.78 51.28
N GLN A 678 -19.10 -12.91 51.63
CA GLN A 678 -19.10 -11.50 51.25
C GLN A 678 -17.79 -10.79 51.61
N ALA A 679 -17.41 -10.84 52.89
CA ALA A 679 -16.23 -10.12 53.37
C ALA A 679 -14.93 -10.69 52.75
N ALA A 680 -14.87 -12.00 52.54
CA ALA A 680 -13.68 -12.66 52.01
C ALA A 680 -13.50 -12.41 50.49
N ILE A 681 -14.59 -12.41 49.71
CA ILE A 681 -14.55 -12.07 48.27
C ILE A 681 -14.33 -10.57 48.06
N ALA A 682 -14.97 -9.71 48.86
CA ALA A 682 -14.76 -8.26 48.81
C ALA A 682 -13.30 -7.85 49.10
N ALA A 683 -12.65 -8.55 50.03
CA ALA A 683 -11.24 -8.35 50.36
C ALA A 683 -10.25 -9.04 49.39
N GLY A 684 -10.77 -9.67 48.32
CA GLY A 684 -9.96 -10.34 47.28
C GLY A 684 -9.14 -11.51 47.78
N CYS A 685 -9.67 -12.30 48.72
CA CYS A 685 -8.95 -13.44 49.27
C CYS A 685 -8.85 -14.60 48.24
N PRO A 686 -7.63 -15.05 47.89
CA PRO A 686 -7.45 -16.11 46.88
C PRO A 686 -8.01 -17.48 47.28
N GLY A 687 -7.98 -17.84 48.56
CA GLY A 687 -8.50 -19.14 49.05
C GLY A 687 -9.99 -19.33 48.78
N PRO A 688 -10.86 -18.38 49.17
CA PRO A 688 -12.28 -18.38 48.81
C PRO A 688 -12.54 -18.42 47.30
N ALA A 689 -11.79 -17.64 46.50
CA ALA A 689 -11.92 -17.69 45.04
C ALA A 689 -11.59 -19.08 44.48
N ALA A 690 -10.50 -19.70 44.96
CA ALA A 690 -10.13 -21.07 44.60
C ALA A 690 -11.23 -22.07 44.93
N ALA A 691 -11.82 -21.97 46.13
CA ALA A 691 -12.87 -22.88 46.58
C ALA A 691 -14.15 -22.78 45.71
N LEU A 692 -14.51 -21.58 45.25
CA LEU A 692 -15.61 -21.41 44.30
C LEU A 692 -15.26 -21.98 42.92
N GLY A 693 -14.07 -21.66 42.41
CA GLY A 693 -13.61 -22.15 41.10
C GLY A 693 -13.53 -23.68 41.03
N LEU A 694 -12.91 -24.33 42.01
CA LEU A 694 -12.80 -25.79 42.08
C LEU A 694 -14.18 -26.46 42.19
N LYS A 695 -15.11 -25.86 42.94
CA LYS A 695 -16.47 -26.37 43.03
C LYS A 695 -17.23 -26.26 41.71
N LEU A 696 -17.08 -25.13 41.01
CA LEU A 696 -17.71 -24.90 39.70
C LEU A 696 -17.15 -25.78 38.60
N ALA A 697 -15.86 -26.15 38.69
CA ALA A 697 -15.24 -27.11 37.79
C ALA A 697 -15.78 -28.53 37.98
N GLY A 698 -15.96 -28.95 39.24
CA GLY A 698 -16.33 -30.33 39.56
C GLY A 698 -15.33 -31.31 38.96
N ASP A 699 -15.83 -32.31 38.24
CA ASP A 699 -15.01 -33.32 37.55
C ASP A 699 -14.57 -32.91 36.13
N ASP A 700 -15.05 -31.76 35.62
CA ASP A 700 -14.76 -31.27 34.27
C ASP A 700 -13.97 -29.96 34.29
N PRO A 701 -12.64 -30.01 34.06
CA PRO A 701 -11.81 -28.81 33.95
C PRO A 701 -12.27 -27.83 32.86
N GLY A 702 -12.95 -28.31 31.81
CA GLY A 702 -13.48 -27.47 30.73
C GLY A 702 -14.61 -26.54 31.17
N SER A 703 -15.27 -26.84 32.29
CA SER A 703 -16.40 -26.05 32.79
C SER A 703 -15.99 -24.63 33.21
N LEU A 704 -14.79 -24.44 33.79
CA LEU A 704 -14.29 -23.08 34.09
C LEU A 704 -13.93 -22.30 32.84
N VAL A 705 -13.27 -22.95 31.88
CA VAL A 705 -12.95 -22.33 30.59
C VAL A 705 -14.23 -21.88 29.89
N SER A 706 -15.28 -22.71 29.90
CA SER A 706 -16.58 -22.36 29.33
C SER A 706 -17.26 -21.21 30.07
N LEU A 707 -17.09 -21.10 31.39
CA LEU A 707 -17.62 -20.00 32.19
C LEU A 707 -16.93 -18.69 31.82
N TYR A 708 -15.60 -18.65 31.82
CA TYR A 708 -14.83 -17.46 31.47
C TYR A 708 -15.03 -17.06 30.00
N ALA A 709 -15.18 -18.03 29.08
CA ALA A 709 -15.55 -17.78 27.69
C ALA A 709 -16.93 -17.13 27.58
N ARG A 710 -17.94 -17.59 28.35
CA ARG A 710 -19.26 -16.94 28.42
C ARG A 710 -19.17 -15.50 28.91
N PHE A 711 -18.31 -15.21 29.89
CA PHE A 711 -18.02 -13.84 30.33
C PHE A 711 -17.17 -13.04 29.31
N GLY A 712 -16.53 -13.69 28.34
CA GLY A 712 -15.84 -13.03 27.22
C GLY A 712 -14.35 -12.80 27.42
N LEU A 713 -13.75 -13.48 28.40
CA LEU A 713 -12.35 -13.27 28.76
C LEU A 713 -11.35 -13.88 27.76
N TYR A 714 -11.81 -14.77 26.87
CA TYR A 714 -11.00 -15.37 25.78
C TYR A 714 -11.28 -14.78 24.39
N THR A 715 -12.04 -13.69 24.32
CA THR A 715 -12.41 -13.04 23.06
C THR A 715 -12.10 -11.56 23.16
N ALA A 716 -11.35 -11.03 22.20
CA ALA A 716 -11.08 -9.59 22.14
C ALA A 716 -12.42 -8.82 22.03
N PRO A 717 -12.62 -7.77 22.85
CA PRO A 717 -13.82 -6.93 22.76
C PRO A 717 -14.01 -6.39 21.34
N ALA A 718 -15.21 -6.57 20.80
CA ALA A 718 -15.56 -6.06 19.48
C ALA A 718 -15.81 -4.54 19.54
N ILE A 719 -14.73 -3.76 19.53
CA ILE A 719 -14.77 -2.29 19.57
C ILE A 719 -13.99 -1.68 18.40
N ARG A 720 -14.26 -0.41 18.06
CA ARG A 720 -13.53 0.32 17.01
C ARG A 720 -12.20 0.87 17.56
N LEU A 721 -11.40 0.01 18.15
CA LEU A 721 -10.09 0.30 18.74
C LEU A 721 -9.31 -1.02 18.82
N PRO A 722 -7.97 -1.03 18.63
CA PRO A 722 -7.18 -2.25 18.86
C PRO A 722 -7.40 -2.79 20.28
N ALA A 723 -7.76 -4.06 20.36
CA ALA A 723 -7.97 -4.78 21.61
C ALA A 723 -7.40 -6.19 21.46
N ASP A 724 -6.85 -6.72 22.55
CA ASP A 724 -6.21 -8.04 22.57
C ASP A 724 -6.93 -8.97 23.56
N SER A 725 -6.66 -10.27 23.48
CA SER A 725 -7.23 -11.28 24.38
C SER A 725 -6.34 -12.49 24.51
N ALA A 726 -6.37 -13.11 25.68
CA ALA A 726 -5.76 -14.43 25.87
C ALA A 726 -6.36 -15.48 24.92
N PRO A 727 -5.52 -16.37 24.34
CA PRO A 727 -6.01 -17.48 23.53
C PRO A 727 -6.77 -18.49 24.39
N LEU A 728 -7.64 -19.28 23.76
CA LEU A 728 -8.31 -20.41 24.42
C LEU A 728 -7.27 -21.47 24.84
N PRO A 729 -7.33 -21.99 26.07
CA PRO A 729 -6.44 -23.05 26.52
C PRO A 729 -6.58 -24.32 25.66
N THR A 730 -5.47 -24.92 25.24
CA THR A 730 -5.45 -26.11 24.36
C THR A 730 -5.14 -27.43 25.08
N GLY A 731 -5.01 -27.43 26.42
CA GLY A 731 -4.66 -28.61 27.21
C GLY A 731 -5.38 -28.64 28.57
N PRO A 732 -5.24 -29.75 29.32
CA PRO A 732 -5.67 -29.81 30.72
C PRO A 732 -4.73 -28.93 31.54
N ASP A 733 -4.99 -27.63 31.55
CA ASP A 733 -4.32 -26.69 32.43
C ASP A 733 -4.50 -27.12 33.89
N ASP A 734 -3.55 -26.73 34.72
CA ASP A 734 -3.60 -26.82 36.17
C ASP A 734 -4.89 -26.17 36.69
N LEU A 735 -5.91 -27.01 36.94
CA LEU A 735 -7.25 -26.59 37.34
C LEU A 735 -7.21 -25.69 38.58
N GLU A 736 -6.27 -25.95 39.49
CA GLU A 736 -6.05 -25.13 40.69
C GLU A 736 -5.61 -23.71 40.31
N ARG A 737 -4.69 -23.57 39.36
CA ARG A 737 -4.25 -22.25 38.85
C ARG A 737 -5.35 -21.54 38.07
N GLN A 738 -6.17 -22.28 37.31
CA GLN A 738 -7.30 -21.71 36.59
C GLN A 738 -8.40 -21.21 37.54
N ALA A 739 -8.68 -21.94 38.62
CA ALA A 739 -9.67 -21.58 39.63
C ALA A 739 -9.34 -20.26 40.34
N ILE A 740 -8.06 -19.89 40.44
CA ILE A 740 -7.60 -18.64 41.05
C ILE A 740 -7.20 -17.56 40.04
N GLY A 741 -7.43 -17.77 38.73
CA GLY A 741 -7.07 -16.80 37.70
C GLY A 741 -5.56 -16.55 37.56
N GLN A 742 -4.73 -17.55 37.85
CA GLN A 742 -3.25 -17.54 37.78
C GLN A 742 -2.68 -18.51 36.72
N ALA A 743 -3.55 -19.16 35.95
CA ALA A 743 -3.15 -19.95 34.78
C ALA A 743 -2.89 -19.04 33.57
N ASP A 744 -3.10 -19.57 32.36
CA ASP A 744 -2.90 -18.83 31.10
C ASP A 744 -3.96 -17.76 30.81
N LEU A 745 -5.00 -17.66 31.66
CA LEU A 745 -6.01 -16.62 31.55
C LEU A 745 -5.41 -15.24 31.86
N ARG A 746 -5.44 -14.37 30.86
CA ARG A 746 -5.13 -12.94 30.98
C ARG A 746 -6.28 -12.13 30.41
N ALA A 747 -6.57 -10.99 31.04
CA ALA A 747 -7.64 -10.10 30.64
C ALA A 747 -7.19 -8.64 30.71
N SER A 748 -7.72 -7.84 29.78
CA SER A 748 -7.60 -6.39 29.85
C SER A 748 -8.58 -5.78 30.86
N PRO A 749 -8.29 -4.58 31.40
CA PRO A 749 -9.22 -3.83 32.22
C PRO A 749 -10.61 -3.69 31.58
N LEU A 750 -10.66 -3.45 30.27
CA LEU A 750 -11.93 -3.37 29.55
C LEU A 750 -12.66 -4.72 29.50
N GLN A 751 -11.98 -5.84 29.23
CA GLN A 751 -12.62 -7.16 29.27
C GLN A 751 -13.20 -7.48 30.65
N MET A 752 -12.46 -7.16 31.71
CA MET A 752 -12.93 -7.32 33.08
C MET A 752 -14.11 -6.42 33.38
N ALA A 753 -14.12 -5.17 32.92
CA ALA A 753 -15.26 -4.26 33.07
C ALA A 753 -16.52 -4.78 32.37
N ILE A 754 -16.39 -5.26 31.14
CA ILE A 754 -17.49 -5.87 30.37
C ILE A 754 -18.04 -7.11 31.07
N ALA A 755 -17.17 -7.98 31.59
CA ALA A 755 -17.58 -9.17 32.33
C ALA A 755 -18.29 -8.81 33.63
N ALA A 756 -17.72 -7.87 34.40
CA ALA A 756 -18.26 -7.38 35.66
C ALA A 756 -19.60 -6.65 35.50
N ALA A 757 -19.85 -6.00 34.36
CA ALA A 757 -21.10 -5.30 34.10
C ALA A 757 -22.34 -6.20 34.17
N ALA A 758 -22.18 -7.51 33.97
CA ALA A 758 -23.26 -8.47 34.16
C ALA A 758 -23.85 -8.42 35.59
N LEU A 759 -23.07 -8.06 36.61
CA LEU A 759 -23.56 -7.94 37.99
C LEU A 759 -24.45 -6.72 38.19
N SER A 760 -24.14 -5.62 37.48
CA SER A 760 -24.89 -4.36 37.54
C SER A 760 -26.03 -4.29 36.51
N ALA A 761 -26.15 -5.30 35.64
CA ALA A 761 -27.12 -5.34 34.54
C ALA A 761 -27.94 -6.65 34.49
N GLY A 762 -28.30 -7.20 35.65
CA GLY A 762 -29.22 -8.33 35.74
C GLY A 762 -28.72 -9.58 35.01
N GLY A 763 -27.41 -9.82 35.03
CA GLY A 763 -26.76 -10.98 34.43
C GLY A 763 -26.51 -10.87 32.92
N VAL A 764 -26.78 -9.71 32.32
CA VAL A 764 -26.50 -9.43 30.90
C VAL A 764 -25.12 -8.81 30.76
N ARG A 765 -24.24 -9.46 29.97
CA ARG A 765 -22.99 -8.85 29.52
C ARG A 765 -23.30 -7.92 28.33
N PRO A 766 -23.04 -6.61 28.43
CA PRO A 766 -23.36 -5.67 27.36
C PRO A 766 -22.41 -5.82 26.16
N ALA A 767 -22.87 -5.36 24.99
CA ALA A 767 -22.01 -5.17 23.83
C ALA A 767 -21.24 -3.84 23.97
N PRO A 768 -19.91 -3.84 24.07
CA PRO A 768 -19.15 -2.61 24.30
C PRO A 768 -19.26 -1.66 23.10
N ARG A 769 -19.50 -0.38 23.38
CA ARG A 769 -19.63 0.68 22.37
C ARG A 769 -18.72 1.84 22.73
N LEU A 770 -17.88 2.25 21.76
CA LEU A 770 -17.01 3.42 21.86
C LEU A 770 -17.49 4.61 21.00
N VAL A 771 -18.27 4.33 19.95
CA VAL A 771 -18.75 5.33 18.98
C VAL A 771 -20.28 5.36 19.01
N ILE A 772 -20.86 6.54 19.23
CA ILE A 772 -22.30 6.77 19.25
C ILE A 772 -22.80 6.90 17.81
N ASP A 773 -22.28 7.91 17.11
CA ASP A 773 -22.73 8.29 15.78
C ASP A 773 -21.60 8.96 14.99
N ILE A 774 -21.81 9.03 13.69
CA ILE A 774 -21.08 9.91 12.79
C ILE A 774 -22.00 11.05 12.38
N ASP A 775 -21.54 12.28 12.46
CA ASP A 775 -22.31 13.44 12.04
C ASP A 775 -21.86 13.88 10.65
N ASN A 776 -22.79 13.80 9.71
CA ASN A 776 -22.59 14.28 8.36
C ASN A 776 -23.44 15.54 8.17
N ALA A 777 -22.80 16.64 7.80
CA ALA A 777 -23.45 17.93 7.53
C ALA A 777 -24.64 17.84 6.54
N ALA A 778 -24.64 16.85 5.63
CA ALA A 778 -25.70 16.67 4.64
C ALA A 778 -26.88 15.79 5.12
N SER A 779 -26.65 14.81 5.98
CA SER A 779 -27.66 13.82 6.39
C SER A 779 -28.01 13.81 7.88
N GLY A 780 -27.31 14.62 8.69
CA GLY A 780 -27.39 14.60 10.14
C GLY A 780 -26.70 13.37 10.76
N PRO A 781 -26.86 13.17 12.08
CA PRO A 781 -26.18 12.12 12.82
C PRO A 781 -26.71 10.73 12.45
N VAL A 782 -25.80 9.81 12.15
CA VAL A 782 -26.08 8.41 11.82
C VAL A 782 -25.44 7.52 12.89
N ILE A 783 -26.28 6.80 13.64
CA ILE A 783 -25.81 5.83 14.64
C ILE A 783 -25.12 4.67 13.94
N LEU A 784 -23.89 4.36 14.36
CA LEU A 784 -23.17 3.21 13.84
C LEU A 784 -23.68 1.92 14.48
N PRO A 785 -23.76 0.80 13.73
CA PRO A 785 -24.16 -0.48 14.30
C PRO A 785 -23.17 -0.93 15.37
N LEU A 786 -23.70 -1.63 16.39
CA LEU A 786 -22.91 -2.39 17.34
C LEU A 786 -22.13 -3.49 16.60
N LEU A 787 -20.94 -3.81 17.10
CA LEU A 787 -20.08 -4.84 16.52
C LEU A 787 -20.34 -6.23 17.11
N SER A 788 -21.08 -6.29 18.22
CA SER A 788 -21.52 -7.50 18.90
C SER A 788 -22.89 -7.28 19.55
N GLU A 789 -23.51 -8.38 19.99
CA GLU A 789 -24.81 -8.36 20.67
C GLU A 789 -24.64 -8.58 22.19
N PRO A 790 -25.50 -7.99 23.04
CA PRO A 790 -25.57 -8.32 24.46
C PRO A 790 -25.89 -9.80 24.69
N VAL A 791 -25.32 -10.40 25.74
CA VAL A 791 -25.47 -11.83 26.04
C VAL A 791 -25.85 -12.05 27.49
N GLN A 792 -26.91 -12.81 27.76
CA GLN A 792 -27.22 -13.29 29.11
C GLN A 792 -26.17 -14.33 29.52
N VAL A 793 -25.34 -13.99 30.52
CA VAL A 793 -24.24 -14.87 30.97
C VAL A 793 -24.58 -15.63 32.24
N ILE A 794 -25.38 -15.03 33.13
CA ILE A 794 -25.88 -15.62 34.38
C ILE A 794 -27.33 -15.19 34.62
N PRO A 795 -28.14 -15.91 35.42
CA PRO A 795 -29.49 -15.47 35.77
C PRO A 795 -29.52 -14.13 36.52
N ALA A 796 -30.55 -13.32 36.29
CA ALA A 796 -30.68 -11.99 36.89
C ALA A 796 -30.70 -12.01 38.43
N GLU A 797 -31.40 -12.97 39.02
CA GLU A 797 -31.46 -13.15 40.48
C GLU A 797 -30.05 -13.37 41.06
N ALA A 798 -29.28 -14.29 40.49
CA ALA A 798 -27.92 -14.57 40.95
C ALA A 798 -26.96 -13.38 40.78
N ALA A 799 -27.12 -12.59 39.71
CA ALA A 799 -26.36 -11.37 39.49
C ALA A 799 -26.67 -10.31 40.56
N ASN A 800 -27.96 -10.06 40.79
CA ASN A 800 -28.43 -9.07 41.75
C ASN A 800 -28.06 -9.45 43.19
N ASP A 801 -28.26 -10.71 43.57
CA ASP A 801 -27.87 -11.23 44.87
C ASP A 801 -26.36 -11.07 45.10
N THR A 802 -25.55 -11.34 44.08
CA THR A 802 -24.10 -11.18 44.17
C THR A 802 -23.69 -9.72 44.33
N ALA A 803 -24.32 -8.80 43.59
CA ALA A 803 -24.08 -7.37 43.74
C ALA A 803 -24.46 -6.88 45.14
N LEU A 804 -25.61 -7.31 45.67
CA LEU A 804 -26.04 -6.99 47.04
C LEU A 804 -25.11 -7.59 48.11
N LEU A 805 -24.62 -8.81 47.89
CA LEU A 805 -23.61 -9.45 48.75
C LEU A 805 -22.27 -8.73 48.71
N LEU A 806 -21.97 -7.92 47.70
CA LEU A 806 -20.72 -7.17 47.59
C LEU A 806 -20.92 -5.66 47.83
N ALA A 807 -22.10 -5.27 48.33
CA ALA A 807 -22.45 -3.88 48.60
C ALA A 807 -21.51 -3.23 49.63
N VAL A 808 -21.15 -1.98 49.37
CA VAL A 808 -20.34 -1.17 50.29
C VAL A 808 -21.26 -0.42 51.26
N PRO A 809 -21.06 -0.54 52.58
CA PRO A 809 -21.89 0.17 53.55
C PRO A 809 -21.88 1.68 53.33
N GLY A 810 -23.06 2.28 53.13
CA GLY A 810 -23.22 3.73 52.98
C GLY A 810 -22.99 4.28 51.57
N LEU A 811 -22.63 3.44 50.59
CA LEU A 811 -22.50 3.82 49.18
C LEU A 811 -23.41 2.95 48.30
N PRO A 812 -23.99 3.48 47.22
CA PRO A 812 -24.89 2.74 46.34
C PRO A 812 -24.15 1.82 45.34
N ILE A 813 -22.98 1.31 45.73
CA ILE A 813 -22.08 0.52 44.87
C ILE A 813 -21.74 -0.82 45.51
N TRP A 814 -21.35 -1.77 44.68
CA TRP A 814 -20.64 -2.98 45.07
C TRP A 814 -19.18 -2.89 44.64
N GLN A 815 -18.27 -3.52 45.37
CA GLN A 815 -16.85 -3.52 44.98
C GLN A 815 -16.09 -4.73 45.50
N ILE A 816 -14.96 -4.99 44.87
CA ILE A 816 -13.88 -5.83 45.35
C ILE A 816 -12.52 -5.20 45.08
N VAL A 817 -11.51 -5.62 45.83
CA VAL A 817 -10.10 -5.33 45.54
C VAL A 817 -9.30 -6.62 45.63
N ALA A 818 -8.41 -6.86 44.67
CA ALA A 818 -7.64 -8.10 44.60
C ALA A 818 -6.18 -7.81 44.20
N VAL A 819 -5.26 -8.66 44.67
CA VAL A 819 -3.85 -8.63 44.24
C VAL A 819 -3.56 -9.91 43.49
N SER A 820 -2.85 -9.79 42.36
CA SER A 820 -2.43 -10.92 41.55
C SER A 820 -0.95 -10.80 41.19
N LEU A 821 -0.32 -11.93 40.83
CA LEU A 821 1.03 -11.92 40.29
C LEU A 821 1.05 -11.40 38.86
N ASN A 822 2.16 -10.80 38.47
CA ASN A 822 2.42 -10.33 37.12
C ASN A 822 3.85 -10.68 36.69
N GLY A 823 4.22 -11.96 36.84
CA GLY A 823 5.59 -12.44 36.64
C GLY A 823 6.43 -12.47 37.93
N PRO A 824 7.72 -12.83 37.84
CA PRO A 824 8.58 -13.05 39.01
C PRO A 824 8.78 -11.76 39.84
N GLY A 825 8.31 -11.78 41.09
CA GLY A 825 8.51 -10.66 42.03
C GLY A 825 7.67 -9.41 41.75
N GLN A 826 6.77 -9.45 40.77
CA GLN A 826 5.86 -8.35 40.43
C GLN A 826 4.42 -8.73 40.77
N SER A 827 3.68 -7.76 41.28
CA SER A 827 2.28 -7.90 41.66
C SER A 827 1.50 -6.68 41.23
N LEU A 828 0.25 -6.88 40.86
CA LEU A 828 -0.65 -5.82 40.43
C LEU A 828 -1.93 -5.85 41.28
N THR A 829 -2.59 -4.70 41.33
CA THR A 829 -3.80 -4.50 42.11
C THR A 829 -4.99 -4.27 41.17
N TRP A 830 -6.02 -5.08 41.33
CA TRP A 830 -7.32 -4.90 40.68
C TRP A 830 -8.29 -4.24 41.65
N TYR A 831 -9.01 -3.23 41.17
CA TYR A 831 -10.27 -2.79 41.75
C TYR A 831 -11.38 -3.03 40.74
N ILE A 832 -12.48 -3.64 41.19
CA ILE A 832 -13.64 -3.95 40.35
C ILE A 832 -14.88 -3.55 41.15
N GLY A 833 -15.72 -2.69 40.58
CA GLY A 833 -16.95 -2.28 41.25
C GLY A 833 -18.01 -1.80 40.27
N GLY A 834 -19.22 -1.61 40.77
CA GLY A 834 -20.34 -1.14 39.96
C GLY A 834 -21.53 -0.72 40.82
N THR A 835 -22.58 -0.25 40.17
CA THR A 835 -23.81 0.20 40.85
C THR A 835 -24.67 -0.97 41.31
N LEU A 836 -25.42 -0.78 42.40
CA LEU A 836 -26.35 -1.79 42.89
C LEU A 836 -27.62 -1.92 42.02
N PRO A 837 -28.32 -3.08 42.03
CA PRO A 837 -29.39 -3.42 41.09
C PRO A 837 -30.67 -2.55 41.09
N ASP A 838 -30.83 -1.60 42.01
CA ASP A 838 -32.06 -0.79 42.17
C ASP A 838 -31.76 0.71 42.35
N GLN A 839 -30.57 1.17 41.98
CA GLN A 839 -30.20 2.58 42.12
C GLN A 839 -30.93 3.47 41.09
N SER A 840 -31.31 4.68 41.51
CA SER A 840 -31.78 5.73 40.60
C SER A 840 -30.60 6.29 39.80
N GLY A 841 -30.39 5.80 38.58
CA GLY A 841 -29.31 6.25 37.70
C GLY A 841 -29.03 5.27 36.56
N ALA A 842 -28.14 5.63 35.65
CA ALA A 842 -27.64 4.69 34.65
C ALA A 842 -26.66 3.72 35.34
N PRO A 843 -26.86 2.39 35.23
CA PRO A 843 -25.98 1.45 35.90
C PRO A 843 -24.59 1.48 35.27
N VAL A 844 -23.54 1.59 36.09
CA VAL A 844 -22.15 1.65 35.63
C VAL A 844 -21.30 0.58 36.29
N THR A 845 -20.18 0.26 35.67
CA THR A 845 -19.18 -0.69 36.19
C THR A 845 -17.80 -0.18 35.84
N LEU A 846 -16.92 -0.17 36.84
CA LEU A 846 -15.56 0.32 36.76
C LEU A 846 -14.58 -0.81 37.08
N VAL A 847 -13.53 -0.88 36.29
CA VAL A 847 -12.34 -1.68 36.59
C VAL A 847 -11.11 -0.81 36.51
N LEU A 848 -10.27 -0.92 37.53
CA LEU A 848 -8.96 -0.27 37.64
C LEU A 848 -7.90 -1.36 37.83
N VAL A 849 -6.79 -1.21 37.12
CA VAL A 849 -5.55 -1.94 37.35
C VAL A 849 -4.46 -0.96 37.70
N LEU A 850 -3.74 -1.23 38.78
CA LEU A 850 -2.46 -0.61 39.09
C LEU A 850 -1.36 -1.68 38.95
N GLU A 851 -0.29 -1.38 38.21
CA GLU A 851 0.89 -2.26 38.07
C GLU A 851 1.81 -2.19 39.31
N GLU A 852 1.21 -2.15 40.49
CA GLU A 852 1.85 -2.14 41.79
C GLU A 852 0.93 -2.79 42.84
N ASN A 853 1.47 -3.11 44.01
CA ASN A 853 0.71 -3.64 45.15
C ASN A 853 0.26 -2.51 46.07
N ASP A 854 -0.82 -1.81 45.70
CA ASP A 854 -1.45 -0.79 46.54
C ASP A 854 -2.99 -0.91 46.55
N PRO A 855 -3.54 -1.86 47.32
CA PRO A 855 -4.98 -2.06 47.47
C PRO A 855 -5.72 -0.85 48.07
N ALA A 856 -5.05 -0.06 48.92
CA ALA A 856 -5.68 1.10 49.54
C ALA A 856 -5.91 2.20 48.51
N GLN A 857 -4.88 2.51 47.72
CA GLN A 857 -4.96 3.50 46.67
C GLN A 857 -5.92 3.09 45.55
N ALA A 858 -5.93 1.81 45.16
CA ALA A 858 -6.86 1.32 44.13
C ALA A 858 -8.32 1.50 44.55
N VAL A 859 -8.65 1.27 45.83
CA VAL A 859 -10.00 1.49 46.36
C VAL A 859 -10.35 2.97 46.38
N GLU A 860 -9.44 3.84 46.81
CA GLU A 860 -9.68 5.29 46.83
C GLU A 860 -9.96 5.84 45.42
N ILE A 861 -9.13 5.47 44.43
CA ILE A 861 -9.31 5.88 43.03
C ILE A 861 -10.63 5.32 42.48
N GLY A 862 -10.85 4.01 42.64
CA GLY A 862 -12.02 3.33 42.08
C GLY A 862 -13.35 3.84 42.65
N GLN A 863 -13.43 4.05 43.97
CA GLN A 863 -14.61 4.60 44.63
C GLN A 863 -14.88 6.04 44.18
N SER A 864 -13.84 6.88 44.12
CA SER A 864 -14.00 8.29 43.74
C SER A 864 -14.57 8.43 42.34
N ILE A 865 -14.07 7.65 41.37
CA ILE A 865 -14.58 7.68 39.99
C ILE A 865 -16.01 7.13 39.91
N LEU A 866 -16.33 6.04 40.65
CA LEU A 866 -17.69 5.48 40.67
C LEU A 866 -18.70 6.44 41.29
N ILE A 867 -18.33 7.13 42.37
CA ILE A 867 -19.19 8.13 43.01
C ILE A 867 -19.48 9.25 42.02
N GLU A 868 -18.44 9.85 41.44
CA GLU A 868 -18.58 10.93 40.44
C GLU A 868 -19.43 10.49 39.22
N ALA A 869 -19.32 9.23 38.79
CA ALA A 869 -20.12 8.71 37.68
C ALA A 869 -21.60 8.48 38.04
N THR A 870 -21.95 8.47 39.32
CA THR A 870 -23.31 8.22 39.83
C THR A 870 -24.03 9.46 40.35
N GLU A 871 -23.30 10.57 40.54
CA GLU A 871 -23.84 11.91 40.81
C GLU A 871 -24.29 12.60 39.51
#